data_AF-A0A958MQW0-F1
#
_entry.id   AF-A0A958MQW0-F1
#
_cell.length_a   1.000
_cell.length_b   1.000
_cell.length_c   1.000
_cell.angle_alpha   90.00
_cell.angle_beta   90.00
_cell.angle_gamma   90.00
#
_symmetry.space_group_name_H-M   'P 1'
#
loop_
_entity.id
_entity.type
_entity.pdbx_description
1 polymer ?
#
loop_
_entity_poly.entity_id
_entity_poly.type
_entity_poly.pdbx_seq_one_letter_code
_entity_poly.pdbx_strand_id
1 'polypeptide(L)'
;MKLITNILMILCFANFSAAQSDEFKTLWKDVSKYESEGLPKSALKKVESIAKLAKDKNNTPQQIKALLHKSKYMLTLEEEAQLKIVEEFKAEISRSKTPTKNILENMLGTMYWQYFQQHRYQFYNRSNTSEKINDDFRTWDLQTLFTEIQTYYQSSLQNGLILQQTPLSEYKDIINEQKGSIALRPTLYDLLSHNALQFYKTSETAISKPAYKFEVDNTNLLGSTKAFTAVELTSQDSTSLQLQALKIYQELIQFHSKNDNPEALVDVDIERLKYVAQHATFDNKDVLLLQTLQASSDRWTAQHVSGLYDFEIATIWQQQGQQYNANTNPDVRWKLKDALNLCDLIIKKFPNSNASHKCKTLKSQILSSRLGLTAETVIPINTYSKFLVSYTNIDALNFKIFKVSRSQKEAFDKRYRPEEKLSFLKNKSTYTTWKASLKNEGDFQNHTTEVILPKLENGHYIVLAETDDKDSHFATQTLQITDFAIIDRSSGSDMIFQVINRTNGNPISGVAATISYKIDYNNSFQTTNLTTDAHGEIRLNKTSYRYINLSIELSKDNQTAYFDGYYVYRENERDFENTTFSSFLFTDRSIYRPGQTVYFKAILLERQKGKSTPFSEQDVSVTLHNVNGEQLSELHVKTNDYGSVAGEFILPSSGLNGQYSIEVNSTKAGIVQHYYFSVEDYKRPKFETNFKPVTQTFKVNDSVIVKGTALAYAGSHITDAKVVYRVVRKVQYPRWYYWYRPWFNSEPQEISHGETITNDQGEFEITFKALPDERVDKTSLPIFNYEITADVTDLNGETRSATTTINVGYHALIANISIAEQLDKTKKDHKLNISTKNLNGEFVPAEGSIKIYKLQAPNRVLRPRPWNAPDYQEIPAEEFKTKFPHEAYTNEQNPVHWKKGKLVFESTFDTEDTKELALGHIKKWDSGQYIILLESKDKFGQTVTDETRTTLYSDTDKTLADNQLFSISTNKTQYAAGDLVALTLASAAENITVTVSIEKHQDIINTYVVDLNNNKKTLEILVNKEDIGGFAIHYSYAFYNSFSGGSLQIQ
;
A
#
# COMPACT_ATOMS: atom_id res chain seq x y z
N MET A 1 -16.71 24.47 3.59
CA MET A 1 -16.98 23.24 4.38
C MET A 1 -16.09 23.14 5.64
N LYS A 2 -15.82 24.26 6.35
CA LYS A 2 -14.94 24.31 7.55
C LYS A 2 -15.67 24.64 8.87
N LEU A 3 -16.96 25.00 8.81
CA LEU A 3 -17.78 25.34 9.98
C LEU A 3 -18.69 24.20 10.48
N ILE A 4 -18.79 23.10 9.73
CA ILE A 4 -19.73 22.00 10.02
C ILE A 4 -19.13 20.98 11.01
N THR A 5 -17.80 20.93 11.16
CA THR A 5 -17.13 19.95 12.04
C THR A 5 -17.14 20.32 13.53
N ASN A 6 -17.20 21.61 13.89
CA ASN A 6 -17.29 22.04 15.30
C ASN A 6 -18.69 21.82 15.92
N ILE A 7 -19.71 21.61 15.08
CA ILE A 7 -21.12 21.51 15.48
C ILE A 7 -21.50 20.09 15.95
N LEU A 8 -20.74 19.05 15.56
CA LEU A 8 -21.04 17.66 15.91
C LEU A 8 -20.88 17.36 17.41
N MET A 9 -20.10 18.18 18.12
CA MET A 9 -19.59 17.95 19.48
C MET A 9 -20.67 17.99 20.58
N ILE A 10 -21.72 18.80 20.40
CA ILE A 10 -22.75 19.03 21.45
C ILE A 10 -24.14 18.56 21.01
N LEU A 11 -24.32 18.24 19.73
CA LEU A 11 -25.57 17.67 19.22
C LEU A 11 -25.83 16.23 19.70
N CYS A 12 -24.82 15.48 20.11
CA CYS A 12 -25.02 14.12 20.64
C CYS A 12 -25.66 14.08 22.05
N PHE A 13 -25.61 15.18 22.81
CA PHE A 13 -26.18 15.26 24.16
C PHE A 13 -27.57 15.93 24.21
N ALA A 14 -28.02 16.50 23.09
CA ALA A 14 -29.27 17.23 23.02
C ALA A 14 -30.34 16.41 22.30
N ASN A 15 -31.04 15.50 22.99
CA ASN A 15 -32.46 15.22 22.70
C ASN A 15 -33.17 14.36 23.77
N PHE A 16 -34.50 14.45 23.70
CA PHE A 16 -35.50 14.32 24.76
C PHE A 16 -35.62 12.95 25.47
N SER A 17 -35.75 13.00 26.80
CA SER A 17 -36.44 11.95 27.56
C SER A 17 -37.34 12.55 28.65
N ALA A 18 -38.44 11.83 28.89
CA ALA A 18 -39.61 12.27 29.62
C ALA A 18 -39.54 11.84 31.09
N ALA A 19 -39.01 12.73 31.95
CA ALA A 19 -39.28 12.76 33.39
C ALA A 19 -38.76 14.08 33.96
N GLN A 20 -39.29 15.21 33.49
CA GLN A 20 -38.96 16.52 34.03
C GLN A 20 -40.17 17.07 34.79
N SER A 21 -39.95 17.84 35.86
CA SER A 21 -41.00 18.72 36.39
C SER A 21 -41.52 19.60 35.25
N ASP A 22 -42.83 19.86 35.19
CA ASP A 22 -43.49 20.59 34.08
C ASP A 22 -42.78 21.90 33.67
N GLU A 23 -42.09 22.53 34.62
CA GLU A 23 -41.34 23.77 34.44
C GLU A 23 -40.07 23.62 33.56
N PHE A 24 -39.20 22.63 33.79
CA PHE A 24 -38.01 22.39 32.96
C PHE A 24 -38.40 21.94 31.54
N LYS A 25 -39.43 21.09 31.44
CA LYS A 25 -39.93 20.58 30.15
C LYS A 25 -40.41 21.70 29.25
N THR A 26 -41.08 22.70 29.84
CA THR A 26 -41.56 23.88 29.12
C THR A 26 -40.38 24.74 28.64
N LEU A 27 -39.40 24.99 29.50
CA LEU A 27 -38.22 25.78 29.13
C LEU A 27 -37.36 25.09 28.05
N TRP A 28 -37.16 23.78 28.12
CA TRP A 28 -36.45 23.03 27.07
C TRP A 28 -37.21 22.99 25.75
N LYS A 29 -38.56 22.97 25.78
CA LYS A 29 -39.38 23.11 24.58
C LYS A 29 -39.18 24.46 23.90
N ASP A 30 -39.08 25.55 24.68
CA ASP A 30 -38.73 26.87 24.16
C ASP A 30 -37.33 26.89 23.55
N VAL A 31 -36.34 26.25 24.20
CA VAL A 31 -34.98 26.12 23.66
C VAL A 31 -35.01 25.43 22.30
N SER A 32 -35.64 24.26 22.19
CA SER A 32 -35.72 23.51 20.92
C SER A 32 -36.50 24.26 19.84
N LYS A 33 -37.53 25.02 20.21
CA LYS A 33 -38.23 25.91 19.28
C LYS A 33 -37.25 26.95 18.70
N TYR A 34 -36.52 27.67 19.55
CA TYR A 34 -35.55 28.66 19.08
C TYR A 34 -34.39 28.05 18.29
N GLU A 35 -33.96 26.83 18.62
CA GLU A 35 -32.98 26.09 17.81
C GLU A 35 -33.53 25.80 16.40
N SER A 36 -34.79 25.35 16.29
CA SER A 36 -35.43 25.07 14.99
C SER A 36 -35.67 26.32 14.15
N GLU A 37 -35.82 27.48 14.79
CA GLU A 37 -35.99 28.80 14.16
C GLU A 37 -34.65 29.48 13.83
N GLY A 38 -33.51 28.86 14.17
CA GLY A 38 -32.17 29.44 13.92
C GLY A 38 -31.84 30.65 14.79
N LEU A 39 -32.38 30.70 16.02
CA LEU A 39 -32.25 31.84 16.96
C LEU A 39 -31.36 31.49 18.18
N PRO A 40 -30.02 31.34 18.01
CA PRO A 40 -29.13 30.88 19.08
C PRO A 40 -29.01 31.84 20.27
N LYS A 41 -29.15 33.16 20.08
CA LYS A 41 -29.16 34.14 21.20
C LYS A 41 -30.40 33.97 22.09
N SER A 42 -31.56 33.76 21.48
CA SER A 42 -32.82 33.53 22.20
C SER A 42 -32.79 32.18 22.94
N ALA A 43 -32.24 31.16 22.29
CA ALA A 43 -32.04 29.84 22.89
C ALA A 43 -31.06 29.90 24.09
N LEU A 44 -29.95 30.62 23.95
CA LEU A 44 -28.98 30.85 25.03
C LEU A 44 -29.64 31.50 26.27
N LYS A 45 -30.43 32.57 26.08
CA LYS A 45 -31.14 33.24 27.19
C LYS A 45 -32.09 32.30 27.94
N LYS A 46 -32.75 31.38 27.22
CA LYS A 46 -33.58 30.34 27.84
C LYS A 46 -32.74 29.31 28.59
N VAL A 47 -31.60 28.92 28.05
CA VAL A 47 -30.65 28.03 28.74
C VAL A 47 -30.05 28.65 30.00
N GLU A 48 -29.74 29.95 30.01
CA GLU A 48 -29.32 30.65 31.23
C GLU A 48 -30.41 30.66 32.31
N SER A 49 -31.67 30.81 31.88
CA SER A 49 -32.82 30.71 32.79
C SER A 49 -32.95 29.30 33.38
N ILE A 50 -32.73 28.26 32.55
CA ILE A 50 -32.68 26.86 32.99
C ILE A 50 -31.52 26.64 33.96
N ALA A 51 -30.32 27.15 33.67
CA ALA A 51 -29.15 27.01 34.52
C ALA A 51 -29.39 27.61 35.92
N LYS A 52 -29.99 28.80 35.98
CA LYS A 52 -30.37 29.44 37.24
C LYS A 52 -31.39 28.60 38.02
N LEU A 53 -32.47 28.17 37.36
CA LEU A 53 -33.49 27.33 37.97
C LEU A 53 -32.94 25.99 38.47
N ALA A 54 -32.03 25.38 37.70
CA ALA A 54 -31.37 24.13 38.05
C ALA A 54 -30.44 24.30 39.27
N LYS A 55 -29.80 25.46 39.40
CA LYS A 55 -29.01 25.82 40.59
C LYS A 55 -29.88 26.03 41.82
N ASP A 56 -30.96 26.80 41.67
CA ASP A 56 -31.91 27.11 42.76
C ASP A 56 -32.59 25.84 43.29
N LYS A 57 -32.89 24.88 42.41
CA LYS A 57 -33.48 23.57 42.75
C LYS A 57 -32.46 22.47 43.06
N ASN A 58 -31.17 22.79 43.06
CA ASN A 58 -30.07 21.82 43.21
C ASN A 58 -30.20 20.58 42.30
N ASN A 59 -30.68 20.77 41.07
CA ASN A 59 -30.85 19.71 40.08
C ASN A 59 -29.58 19.58 39.23
N THR A 60 -28.66 18.73 39.68
CA THR A 60 -27.36 18.49 39.04
C THR A 60 -27.44 18.09 37.56
N PRO A 61 -28.25 17.11 37.13
CA PRO A 61 -28.36 16.76 35.71
C PRO A 61 -28.75 17.96 34.82
N GLN A 62 -29.67 18.79 35.29
CA GLN A 62 -30.11 19.98 34.56
C GLN A 62 -29.04 21.09 34.55
N GLN A 63 -28.24 21.22 35.61
CA GLN A 63 -27.09 22.13 35.64
C GLN A 63 -26.06 21.75 34.57
N ILE A 64 -25.69 20.46 34.49
CA ILE A 64 -24.75 19.95 33.48
C ILE A 64 -25.34 20.11 32.07
N LYS A 65 -26.61 19.77 31.87
CA LYS A 65 -27.30 19.94 30.58
C LYS A 65 -27.28 21.39 30.11
N ALA A 66 -27.58 22.32 31.02
CA ALA A 66 -27.56 23.74 30.71
C ALA A 66 -26.15 24.23 30.36
N LEU A 67 -25.12 23.78 31.08
CA LEU A 67 -23.71 24.10 30.78
C LEU A 67 -23.30 23.62 29.38
N LEU A 68 -23.68 22.40 28.99
CA LEU A 68 -23.40 21.86 27.65
C LEU A 68 -24.09 22.67 26.56
N HIS A 69 -25.40 22.96 26.70
CA HIS A 69 -26.12 23.78 25.72
C HIS A 69 -25.61 25.23 25.69
N LYS A 70 -25.19 25.79 26.81
CA LYS A 70 -24.53 27.10 26.85
C LYS A 70 -23.25 27.08 26.01
N SER A 71 -22.40 26.08 26.24
CA SER A 71 -21.17 25.85 25.47
C SER A 71 -21.44 25.73 23.96
N LYS A 72 -22.55 25.08 23.58
CA LYS A 72 -23.00 24.96 22.18
C LYS A 72 -23.24 26.30 21.53
N TYR A 73 -23.93 27.20 22.23
CA TYR A 73 -24.23 28.51 21.68
C TYR A 73 -23.03 29.43 21.71
N MET A 74 -22.15 29.33 22.73
CA MET A 74 -20.89 30.07 22.78
C MET A 74 -20.04 29.80 21.53
N LEU A 75 -19.94 28.54 21.09
CA LEU A 75 -19.22 28.18 19.85
C LEU A 75 -19.74 28.89 18.58
N THR A 76 -21.01 29.35 18.59
CA THR A 76 -21.62 30.08 17.47
C THR A 76 -21.60 31.59 17.67
N LEU A 77 -21.65 32.06 18.91
CA LEU A 77 -21.93 33.46 19.26
C LEU A 77 -20.68 34.23 19.71
N GLU A 78 -19.61 33.56 20.09
CA GLU A 78 -18.44 34.19 20.70
C GLU A 78 -17.13 33.84 19.98
N GLU A 79 -16.24 34.82 19.91
CA GLU A 79 -14.84 34.61 19.56
C GLU A 79 -14.11 33.89 20.70
N GLU A 80 -13.11 33.07 20.35
CA GLU A 80 -12.28 32.30 21.29
C GLU A 80 -13.10 31.37 22.21
N ALA A 81 -14.30 30.96 21.77
CA ALA A 81 -15.26 30.23 22.58
C ALA A 81 -14.69 28.95 23.20
N GLN A 82 -13.79 28.23 22.51
CA GLN A 82 -13.18 27.00 23.03
C GLN A 82 -12.38 27.25 24.33
N LEU A 83 -11.65 28.37 24.43
CA LEU A 83 -10.89 28.73 25.62
C LEU A 83 -11.83 29.07 26.78
N LYS A 84 -12.83 29.92 26.51
CA LYS A 84 -13.83 30.33 27.50
C LYS A 84 -14.65 29.16 28.04
N ILE A 85 -15.01 28.21 27.18
CA ILE A 85 -15.74 27.00 27.61
C ILE A 85 -14.87 26.18 28.55
N VAL A 86 -13.58 25.97 28.24
CA VAL A 86 -12.65 25.26 29.13
C VAL A 86 -12.52 25.97 30.49
N GLU A 87 -12.41 27.29 30.50
CA GLU A 87 -12.38 28.08 31.73
C GLU A 87 -13.67 27.94 32.54
N GLU A 88 -14.84 27.95 31.89
CA GLU A 88 -16.13 27.76 32.55
C GLU A 88 -16.26 26.36 33.16
N PHE A 89 -15.82 25.32 32.45
CA PHE A 89 -15.75 23.96 32.99
C PHE A 89 -14.80 23.85 34.18
N LYS A 90 -13.60 24.43 34.11
CA LYS A 90 -12.65 24.46 35.25
C LYS A 90 -13.25 25.17 36.47
N ALA A 91 -13.95 26.28 36.26
CA ALA A 91 -14.62 27.02 37.32
C ALA A 91 -15.75 26.19 37.97
N GLU A 92 -16.54 25.48 37.16
CA GLU A 92 -17.63 24.64 37.67
C GLU A 92 -17.13 23.37 38.37
N ILE A 93 -16.07 22.74 37.85
CA ILE A 93 -15.36 21.62 38.51
C ILE A 93 -14.91 22.02 39.91
N SER A 94 -14.33 23.22 40.06
CA SER A 94 -13.81 23.72 41.33
C SER A 94 -14.90 23.97 42.38
N ARG A 95 -16.15 24.20 41.94
CA ARG A 95 -17.31 24.47 42.82
C ARG A 95 -18.16 23.22 43.08
N SER A 96 -18.03 22.19 42.25
CA SER A 96 -18.83 20.98 42.28
C SER A 96 -18.33 19.97 43.32
N LYS A 97 -19.25 19.16 43.83
CA LYS A 97 -18.95 17.99 44.69
C LYS A 97 -19.12 16.69 43.92
N THR A 98 -18.60 15.59 44.46
CA THR A 98 -18.87 14.23 43.95
C THR A 98 -20.38 13.94 44.01
N PRO A 99 -21.00 13.37 42.97
CA PRO A 99 -20.38 12.90 41.72
C PRO A 99 -20.43 13.91 40.55
N THR A 100 -21.03 15.09 40.71
CA THR A 100 -21.07 16.15 39.68
C THR A 100 -19.67 16.51 39.17
N LYS A 101 -18.73 16.68 40.10
CA LYS A 101 -17.34 17.03 39.81
C LYS A 101 -16.69 16.00 38.88
N ASN A 102 -16.88 14.71 39.15
CA ASN A 102 -16.36 13.61 38.34
C ASN A 102 -16.88 13.64 36.90
N ILE A 103 -18.17 13.94 36.70
CA ILE A 103 -18.76 14.05 35.36
C ILE A 103 -18.09 15.18 34.57
N LEU A 104 -17.96 16.35 35.19
CA LEU A 104 -17.36 17.52 34.56
C LEU A 104 -15.87 17.32 34.23
N GLU A 105 -15.12 16.64 35.11
CA GLU A 105 -13.72 16.27 34.85
C GLU A 105 -13.61 15.31 33.66
N ASN A 106 -14.48 14.30 33.57
CA ASN A 106 -14.50 13.36 32.45
C ASN A 106 -14.84 14.06 31.12
N MET A 107 -15.79 15.00 31.15
CA MET A 107 -16.15 15.83 30.00
C MET A 107 -14.98 16.71 29.57
N LEU A 108 -14.27 17.35 30.50
CA LEU A 108 -13.13 18.20 30.18
C LEU A 108 -11.96 17.40 29.59
N GLY A 109 -11.65 16.22 30.15
CA GLY A 109 -10.68 15.29 29.54
C GLY A 109 -11.08 14.89 28.11
N THR A 110 -12.37 14.64 27.88
CA THR A 110 -12.91 14.33 26.55
C THR A 110 -12.81 15.50 25.58
N MET A 111 -13.01 16.74 26.04
CA MET A 111 -12.87 17.94 25.22
C MET A 111 -11.42 18.12 24.74
N TYR A 112 -10.44 17.97 25.62
CA TYR A 112 -9.03 18.03 25.24
C TYR A 112 -8.64 16.91 24.27
N TRP A 113 -9.12 15.68 24.51
CA TRP A 113 -8.87 14.56 23.61
C TRP A 113 -9.45 14.81 22.20
N GLN A 114 -10.67 15.32 22.12
CA GLN A 114 -11.29 15.67 20.83
C GLN A 114 -10.58 16.83 20.14
N TYR A 115 -10.11 17.82 20.90
CA TYR A 115 -9.30 18.90 20.35
C TYR A 115 -8.02 18.35 19.70
N PHE A 116 -7.31 17.46 20.39
CA PHE A 116 -6.17 16.76 19.79
C PHE A 116 -6.56 16.03 18.50
N GLN A 117 -7.65 15.26 18.49
CA GLN A 117 -8.09 14.51 17.30
C GLN A 117 -8.37 15.43 16.09
N GLN A 118 -8.91 16.62 16.33
CA GLN A 118 -9.20 17.60 15.27
C GLN A 118 -7.93 18.31 14.76
N HIS A 119 -6.92 18.47 15.61
CA HIS A 119 -5.70 19.22 15.34
C HIS A 119 -4.43 18.34 15.25
N ARG A 120 -4.61 17.03 15.07
CA ARG A 120 -3.55 16.00 15.16
C ARG A 120 -2.30 16.34 14.35
N TYR A 121 -2.45 16.79 13.10
CA TYR A 121 -1.31 17.13 12.23
C TYR A 121 -0.49 18.32 12.76
N GLN A 122 -1.14 19.27 13.44
CA GLN A 122 -0.48 20.46 13.98
C GLN A 122 0.39 20.09 15.17
N PHE A 123 -0.12 19.21 16.04
CA PHE A 123 0.62 18.75 17.22
C PHE A 123 1.86 17.94 16.87
N TYR A 124 1.83 17.13 15.80
CA TYR A 124 3.02 16.38 15.36
C TYR A 124 4.14 17.25 14.80
N ASN A 125 3.84 18.50 14.41
CA ASN A 125 4.82 19.45 13.92
C ASN A 125 5.28 20.44 15.00
N ARG A 126 4.83 20.29 16.26
CA ARG A 126 5.26 21.16 17.38
C ARG A 126 6.51 20.61 18.04
N SER A 127 7.41 21.50 18.45
CA SER A 127 8.52 21.18 19.33
C SER A 127 8.01 20.90 20.75
N ASN A 128 8.67 19.96 21.44
CA ASN A 128 8.44 19.74 22.87
C ASN A 128 8.95 20.93 23.68
N THR A 129 8.20 21.31 24.71
CA THR A 129 8.58 22.34 25.68
C THR A 129 8.89 21.70 27.02
N SER A 130 9.89 22.24 27.73
CA SER A 130 10.28 21.71 29.05
C SER A 130 9.25 22.03 30.13
N GLU A 131 8.46 23.10 29.94
CA GLU A 131 7.44 23.56 30.88
C GLU A 131 6.20 24.07 30.13
N LYS A 132 5.05 24.00 30.80
CA LYS A 132 3.78 24.52 30.30
C LYS A 132 3.88 26.04 30.08
N ILE A 133 3.88 26.47 28.82
CA ILE A 133 4.09 27.86 28.41
C ILE A 133 3.05 28.82 29.02
N ASN A 134 1.77 28.42 29.03
CA ASN A 134 0.65 29.18 29.58
C ASN A 134 -0.58 28.27 29.80
N ASP A 135 -1.72 28.84 30.23
CA ASP A 135 -2.97 28.10 30.44
C ASP A 135 -3.84 27.91 29.18
N ASP A 136 -3.44 28.47 28.04
CA ASP A 136 -4.08 28.27 26.75
C ASP A 136 -3.63 26.94 26.13
N PHE A 137 -4.51 25.95 26.22
CA PHE A 137 -4.28 24.59 25.72
C PHE A 137 -3.97 24.49 24.23
N ARG A 138 -4.29 25.53 23.45
CA ARG A 138 -3.99 25.60 22.03
C ARG A 138 -2.51 25.84 21.77
N THR A 139 -1.76 26.28 22.77
CA THR A 139 -0.31 26.52 22.70
C THR A 139 0.53 25.38 23.30
N TRP A 140 -0.11 24.41 23.96
CA TRP A 140 0.59 23.31 24.61
C TRP A 140 1.30 22.41 23.59
N ASP A 141 2.42 21.83 24.02
CA ASP A 141 3.00 20.69 23.32
C ASP A 141 2.15 19.43 23.53
N LEU A 142 2.50 18.37 22.80
CA LEU A 142 1.75 17.12 22.83
C LEU A 142 1.82 16.40 24.19
N GLN A 143 2.98 16.43 24.84
CA GLN A 143 3.20 15.78 26.13
C GLN A 143 2.33 16.42 27.23
N THR A 144 2.30 17.75 27.27
CA THR A 144 1.51 18.55 28.21
C THR A 144 0.03 18.29 28.02
N LEU A 145 -0.45 18.31 26.77
CA LEU A 145 -1.85 18.03 26.47
C LEU A 145 -2.27 16.62 26.92
N PHE A 146 -1.46 15.59 26.65
CA PHE A 146 -1.78 14.23 27.10
C PHE A 146 -1.68 14.04 28.61
N THR A 147 -0.78 14.75 29.27
CA THR A 147 -0.70 14.74 30.73
C THR A 147 -1.98 15.32 31.34
N GLU A 148 -2.45 16.45 30.83
CA GLU A 148 -3.70 17.08 31.29
C GLU A 148 -4.93 16.19 31.01
N ILE A 149 -5.03 15.58 29.82
CA ILE A 149 -6.09 14.60 29.52
C ILE A 149 -6.10 13.45 30.54
N GLN A 150 -4.94 12.88 30.84
CA GLN A 150 -4.80 11.81 31.84
C GLN A 150 -5.23 12.28 33.23
N THR A 151 -4.78 13.46 33.66
CA THR A 151 -5.14 14.04 34.96
C THR A 151 -6.65 14.13 35.13
N TYR A 152 -7.37 14.66 34.14
CA TYR A 152 -8.82 14.81 34.22
C TYR A 152 -9.55 13.46 34.17
N TYR A 153 -9.13 12.51 33.33
CA TYR A 153 -9.72 11.17 33.34
C TYR A 153 -9.46 10.43 34.65
N GLN A 154 -8.25 10.47 35.19
CA GLN A 154 -7.92 9.83 36.48
C GLN A 154 -8.70 10.47 37.64
N SER A 155 -8.80 11.81 37.66
CA SER A 155 -9.59 12.53 38.66
C SER A 155 -11.07 12.15 38.59
N SER A 156 -11.59 12.01 37.36
CA SER A 156 -12.99 11.62 37.14
C SER A 156 -13.36 10.25 37.70
N LEU A 157 -12.39 9.36 37.92
CA LEU A 157 -12.61 8.01 38.48
C LEU A 157 -12.37 7.93 39.99
N GLN A 158 -11.92 9.03 40.63
CA GLN A 158 -11.79 9.09 42.09
C GLN A 158 -13.14 8.99 42.79
N ASN A 159 -13.13 8.56 44.06
CA ASN A 159 -14.35 8.23 44.81
C ASN A 159 -15.14 7.05 44.19
N GLY A 160 -14.43 6.05 43.67
CA GLY A 160 -15.01 4.91 42.94
C GLY A 160 -16.24 4.28 43.59
N LEU A 161 -16.25 4.08 44.92
CA LEU A 161 -17.41 3.51 45.63
C LEU A 161 -18.69 4.34 45.47
N ILE A 162 -18.61 5.68 45.54
CA ILE A 162 -19.77 6.56 45.35
C ILE A 162 -20.27 6.45 43.90
N LEU A 163 -19.35 6.47 42.94
CA LEU A 163 -19.68 6.38 41.52
C LEU A 163 -20.31 5.01 41.17
N GLN A 164 -19.81 3.95 41.78
CA GLN A 164 -20.29 2.57 41.66
C GLN A 164 -21.66 2.35 42.31
N GLN A 165 -22.04 3.19 43.27
CA GLN A 165 -23.36 3.14 43.92
C GLN A 165 -24.37 4.08 43.27
N THR A 166 -23.91 5.00 42.40
CA THR A 166 -24.76 5.98 41.72
C THR A 166 -25.36 5.39 40.44
N PRO A 167 -26.67 5.10 40.36
CA PRO A 167 -27.29 4.54 39.18
C PRO A 167 -27.30 5.53 38.02
N LEU A 168 -27.05 5.04 36.80
CA LEU A 168 -27.04 5.89 35.60
C LEU A 168 -28.42 6.51 35.31
N SER A 169 -29.50 5.90 35.82
CA SER A 169 -30.86 6.40 35.70
C SER A 169 -31.06 7.79 36.31
N GLU A 170 -30.24 8.21 37.27
CA GLU A 170 -30.30 9.56 37.87
C GLU A 170 -29.85 10.66 36.89
N TYR A 171 -29.13 10.29 35.83
CA TYR A 171 -28.56 11.22 34.85
C TYR A 171 -29.18 11.10 33.45
N LYS A 172 -30.38 10.52 33.33
CA LYS A 172 -31.12 10.35 32.06
C LYS A 172 -31.28 11.63 31.23
N ASP A 173 -31.30 12.79 31.87
CA ASP A 173 -31.42 14.08 31.19
C ASP A 173 -30.19 14.48 30.34
N ILE A 174 -29.03 13.86 30.60
CA ILE A 174 -27.74 14.17 29.94
C ILE A 174 -27.11 12.96 29.22
N ILE A 175 -27.84 11.84 29.09
CA ILE A 175 -27.38 10.64 28.40
C ILE A 175 -28.38 10.21 27.34
N ASN A 176 -27.89 9.59 26.25
CA ASN A 176 -28.72 8.96 25.24
C ASN A 176 -28.75 7.45 25.47
N GLU A 177 -29.79 6.97 26.15
CA GLU A 177 -29.95 5.55 26.49
C GLU A 177 -30.31 4.72 25.25
N GLN A 178 -29.43 3.79 24.87
CA GLN A 178 -29.75 2.76 23.88
C GLN A 178 -30.45 1.58 24.54
N LYS A 179 -31.42 0.96 23.86
CA LYS A 179 -32.17 -0.18 24.40
C LYS A 179 -31.21 -1.30 24.85
N GLY A 180 -31.27 -1.68 26.13
CA GLY A 180 -30.44 -2.72 26.74
C GLY A 180 -29.06 -2.27 27.23
N SER A 181 -28.67 -1.02 27.01
CA SER A 181 -27.34 -0.50 27.43
C SER A 181 -27.15 -0.41 28.95
N ILE A 182 -28.23 -0.16 29.71
CA ILE A 182 -28.18 -0.08 31.19
C ILE A 182 -27.70 -1.41 31.80
N ALA A 183 -28.05 -2.56 31.23
CA ALA A 183 -27.59 -3.85 31.73
C ALA A 183 -26.06 -3.99 31.65
N LEU A 184 -25.45 -3.37 30.64
CA LEU A 184 -24.01 -3.40 30.40
C LEU A 184 -23.26 -2.30 31.17
N ARG A 185 -23.92 -1.15 31.40
CA ARG A 185 -23.34 0.04 32.04
C ARG A 185 -24.33 0.63 33.07
N PRO A 186 -24.56 -0.05 34.20
CA PRO A 186 -25.62 0.34 35.15
C PRO A 186 -25.32 1.61 35.97
N THR A 187 -24.05 1.96 36.15
CA THR A 187 -23.64 2.99 37.12
C THR A 187 -22.84 4.12 36.49
N LEU A 188 -22.73 5.23 37.21
CA LEU A 188 -21.93 6.36 36.76
C LEU A 188 -20.46 5.98 36.59
N TYR A 189 -19.94 5.11 37.46
CA TYR A 189 -18.58 4.59 37.32
C TYR A 189 -18.36 3.88 35.97
N ASP A 190 -19.35 3.11 35.49
CA ASP A 190 -19.28 2.45 34.18
C ASP A 190 -19.15 3.45 33.04
N LEU A 191 -19.99 4.50 33.03
CA LEU A 191 -19.97 5.52 31.98
C LEU A 191 -18.63 6.25 31.94
N LEU A 192 -18.16 6.74 33.09
CA LEU A 192 -16.91 7.52 33.17
C LEU A 192 -15.69 6.67 32.81
N SER A 193 -15.66 5.41 33.25
CA SER A 193 -14.59 4.47 32.93
C SER A 193 -14.52 4.16 31.44
N HIS A 194 -15.67 3.93 30.79
CA HIS A 194 -15.70 3.63 29.35
C HIS A 194 -15.35 4.85 28.48
N ASN A 195 -15.71 6.06 28.91
CA ASN A 195 -15.24 7.27 28.26
C ASN A 195 -13.72 7.41 28.36
N ALA A 196 -13.14 7.17 29.54
CA ALA A 196 -11.70 7.19 29.74
C ALA A 196 -10.99 6.10 28.90
N LEU A 197 -11.58 4.90 28.81
CA LEU A 197 -11.07 3.82 27.96
C LEU A 197 -11.01 4.18 26.47
N GLN A 198 -11.88 5.07 25.95
CA GLN A 198 -11.77 5.54 24.56
C GLN A 198 -10.43 6.24 24.29
N PHE A 199 -9.87 6.92 25.28
CA PHE A 199 -8.55 7.52 25.21
C PHE A 199 -7.45 6.49 25.48
N TYR A 200 -7.56 5.73 26.58
CA TYR A 200 -6.51 4.81 27.01
C TYR A 200 -6.31 3.58 26.09
N LYS A 201 -7.33 3.17 25.33
CA LYS A 201 -7.21 2.09 24.34
C LYS A 201 -6.49 2.50 23.06
N THR A 202 -6.16 3.79 22.90
CA THR A 202 -5.49 4.26 21.68
C THR A 202 -4.01 3.90 21.66
N SER A 203 -3.49 3.71 20.46
CA SER A 203 -2.07 3.48 20.21
C SER A 203 -1.36 4.77 19.82
N GLU A 204 -1.66 5.91 20.45
CA GLU A 204 -1.04 7.18 20.07
C GLU A 204 0.46 7.17 20.44
N THR A 205 1.33 7.49 19.47
CA THR A 205 2.76 7.09 19.50
C THR A 205 3.75 8.24 19.43
N ALA A 206 3.27 9.48 19.33
CA ALA A 206 4.12 10.63 19.02
C ALA A 206 4.93 11.21 20.21
N ILE A 207 4.86 10.60 21.39
CA ILE A 207 5.85 10.84 22.45
C ILE A 207 6.96 9.82 22.26
N SER A 208 8.22 10.26 22.29
CA SER A 208 9.40 9.37 22.33
C SER A 208 9.21 8.30 23.40
N LYS A 209 8.91 7.07 22.98
CA LYS A 209 8.62 5.96 23.90
C LYS A 209 9.91 5.55 24.60
N PRO A 210 9.98 5.56 25.94
CA PRO A 210 11.17 5.15 26.66
C PRO A 210 11.48 3.67 26.44
N ALA A 211 12.74 3.28 26.65
CA ALA A 211 13.17 1.88 26.56
C ALA A 211 12.43 0.96 27.55
N TYR A 212 11.96 1.51 28.67
CA TYR A 212 11.21 0.84 29.74
C TYR A 212 9.69 1.02 29.63
N LYS A 213 9.17 1.21 28.41
CA LYS A 213 7.74 1.28 28.15
C LYS A 213 7.04 0.03 28.72
N PHE A 214 5.84 0.21 29.28
CA PHE A 214 4.98 -0.90 29.68
C PHE A 214 4.64 -1.81 28.49
N GLU A 215 4.91 -3.10 28.63
CA GLU A 215 4.55 -4.15 27.67
C GLU A 215 3.51 -5.10 28.25
N VAL A 216 2.69 -5.67 27.38
CA VAL A 216 1.69 -6.67 27.75
C VAL A 216 2.32 -8.05 27.56
N ASP A 217 3.29 -8.38 28.42
CA ASP A 217 4.17 -9.55 28.34
C ASP A 217 3.74 -10.71 29.26
N ASN A 218 2.86 -10.44 30.22
CA ASN A 218 2.39 -11.42 31.20
C ASN A 218 1.15 -12.18 30.68
N THR A 219 1.27 -13.51 30.52
CA THR A 219 0.19 -14.38 30.04
C THR A 219 -1.06 -14.35 30.92
N ASN A 220 -0.93 -14.08 32.24
CA ASN A 220 -2.07 -13.96 33.14
C ASN A 220 -2.97 -12.76 32.78
N LEU A 221 -2.46 -11.78 32.04
CA LEU A 221 -3.27 -10.66 31.55
C LEU A 221 -4.35 -11.09 30.57
N LEU A 222 -4.14 -12.22 29.87
CA LEU A 222 -5.11 -12.83 28.95
C LEU A 222 -5.85 -14.01 29.59
N GLY A 223 -5.54 -14.35 30.85
CA GLY A 223 -6.18 -15.44 31.58
C GLY A 223 -7.57 -15.09 32.12
N SER A 224 -8.09 -15.96 33.00
CA SER A 224 -9.41 -15.77 33.64
C SER A 224 -9.52 -14.42 34.39
N THR A 225 -10.73 -13.95 34.63
CA THR A 225 -10.97 -12.71 35.42
C THR A 225 -10.26 -12.70 36.77
N LYS A 226 -10.16 -13.85 37.44
CA LYS A 226 -9.42 -13.99 38.71
C LYS A 226 -7.91 -13.87 38.53
N ALA A 227 -7.35 -14.52 37.50
CA ALA A 227 -5.93 -14.43 37.21
C ALA A 227 -5.56 -12.99 36.81
N PHE A 228 -6.36 -12.36 35.95
CA PHE A 228 -6.17 -10.99 35.50
C PHE A 228 -6.19 -9.97 36.64
N THR A 229 -7.19 -10.04 37.52
CA THR A 229 -7.33 -9.10 38.64
C THR A 229 -6.30 -9.30 39.76
N ALA A 230 -5.57 -10.41 39.76
CA ALA A 230 -4.47 -10.68 40.68
C ALA A 230 -3.11 -10.19 40.17
N VAL A 231 -3.00 -9.80 38.89
CA VAL A 231 -1.74 -9.26 38.34
C VAL A 231 -1.49 -7.87 38.91
N GLU A 232 -0.31 -7.65 39.47
CA GLU A 232 0.12 -6.32 39.91
C GLU A 232 0.62 -5.50 38.70
N LEU A 233 -0.12 -4.46 38.35
CA LEU A 233 0.16 -3.59 37.20
C LEU A 233 1.09 -2.42 37.60
N THR A 234 2.39 -2.64 37.51
CA THR A 234 3.44 -1.63 37.76
C THR A 234 4.28 -1.36 36.51
N SER A 235 4.79 -0.13 36.39
CA SER A 235 5.70 0.28 35.32
C SER A 235 6.51 1.49 35.78
N GLN A 236 7.73 1.65 35.27
CA GLN A 236 8.50 2.90 35.41
C GLN A 236 7.88 4.04 34.59
N ASP A 237 7.19 3.70 33.50
CA ASP A 237 6.38 4.63 32.72
C ASP A 237 4.94 4.70 33.27
N SER A 238 4.71 5.59 34.23
CA SER A 238 3.38 5.84 34.80
C SER A 238 2.40 6.49 33.83
N THR A 239 2.90 7.02 32.70
CA THR A 239 2.10 7.69 31.66
C THR A 239 1.61 6.76 30.56
N SER A 240 1.94 5.46 30.66
CA SER A 240 1.50 4.45 29.71
C SER A 240 -0.02 4.35 29.62
N LEU A 241 -0.56 4.66 28.44
CA LEU A 241 -2.00 4.52 28.17
C LEU A 241 -2.47 3.06 28.32
N GLN A 242 -1.63 2.10 27.90
CA GLN A 242 -1.92 0.68 28.03
C GLN A 242 -2.04 0.24 29.49
N LEU A 243 -1.12 0.70 30.34
CA LEU A 243 -1.16 0.42 31.78
C LEU A 243 -2.47 0.94 32.39
N GLN A 244 -2.86 2.18 32.07
CA GLN A 244 -4.07 2.78 32.60
C GLN A 244 -5.34 2.09 32.08
N ALA A 245 -5.38 1.66 30.83
CA ALA A 245 -6.49 0.85 30.30
C ALA A 245 -6.66 -0.46 31.09
N LEU A 246 -5.56 -1.18 31.34
CA LEU A 246 -5.61 -2.44 32.10
C LEU A 246 -6.04 -2.24 33.55
N LYS A 247 -5.63 -1.14 34.20
CA LYS A 247 -6.09 -0.79 35.56
C LYS A 247 -7.59 -0.54 35.59
N ILE A 248 -8.13 0.22 34.64
CA ILE A 248 -9.58 0.46 34.53
C ILE A 248 -10.33 -0.86 34.28
N TYR A 249 -9.81 -1.75 33.41
CA TYR A 249 -10.38 -3.08 33.21
C TYR A 249 -10.36 -3.92 34.49
N GLN A 250 -9.28 -3.87 35.30
CA GLN A 250 -9.22 -4.57 36.58
C GLN A 250 -10.28 -4.06 37.55
N GLU A 251 -10.41 -2.74 37.69
CA GLU A 251 -11.39 -2.12 38.59
C GLU A 251 -12.84 -2.44 38.18
N LEU A 252 -13.17 -2.36 36.88
CA LEU A 252 -14.48 -2.72 36.36
C LEU A 252 -14.82 -4.21 36.57
N ILE A 253 -13.86 -5.12 36.32
CA ILE A 253 -14.05 -6.55 36.54
C ILE A 253 -14.23 -6.85 38.04
N GLN A 254 -13.43 -6.24 38.91
CA GLN A 254 -13.57 -6.40 40.36
C GLN A 254 -14.92 -5.87 40.86
N PHE A 255 -15.39 -4.75 40.32
CA PHE A 255 -16.68 -4.16 40.64
C PHE A 255 -17.84 -5.08 40.27
N HIS A 256 -17.93 -5.50 39.00
CA HIS A 256 -19.03 -6.34 38.53
C HIS A 256 -18.99 -7.76 39.08
N SER A 257 -17.79 -8.25 39.44
CA SER A 257 -17.65 -9.54 40.15
C SER A 257 -18.27 -9.54 41.55
N LYS A 258 -18.40 -8.37 42.21
CA LYS A 258 -18.99 -8.24 43.56
C LYS A 258 -20.50 -8.01 43.53
N ASN A 259 -21.02 -7.40 42.47
CA ASN A 259 -22.40 -6.94 42.38
C ASN A 259 -23.35 -7.91 41.65
N ASP A 260 -22.87 -9.09 41.28
CA ASP A 260 -23.65 -10.14 40.59
C ASP A 260 -24.39 -9.64 39.33
N ASN A 261 -23.72 -8.78 38.54
CA ASN A 261 -24.17 -8.36 37.21
C ASN A 261 -23.34 -9.09 36.13
N PRO A 262 -23.78 -10.29 35.69
CA PRO A 262 -23.05 -11.08 34.73
C PRO A 262 -22.97 -10.41 33.34
N GLU A 263 -23.98 -9.63 32.94
CA GLU A 263 -23.99 -8.93 31.65
C GLU A 263 -22.87 -7.90 31.54
N ALA A 264 -22.73 -7.03 32.54
CA ALA A 264 -21.67 -6.01 32.57
C ALA A 264 -20.28 -6.65 32.75
N LEU A 265 -20.16 -7.67 33.61
CA LEU A 265 -18.90 -8.38 33.83
C LEU A 265 -18.38 -9.03 32.53
N VAL A 266 -19.24 -9.75 31.81
CA VAL A 266 -18.87 -10.48 30.60
C VAL A 266 -18.52 -9.53 29.46
N ASP A 267 -19.25 -8.44 29.31
CA ASP A 267 -18.96 -7.44 28.28
C ASP A 267 -17.60 -6.77 28.50
N VAL A 268 -17.30 -6.36 29.74
CA VAL A 268 -15.99 -5.80 30.10
C VAL A 268 -14.87 -6.85 29.94
N ASP A 269 -15.11 -8.11 30.31
CA ASP A 269 -14.11 -9.17 30.17
C ASP A 269 -13.78 -9.47 28.70
N ILE A 270 -14.79 -9.52 27.83
CA ILE A 270 -14.58 -9.68 26.38
C ILE A 270 -13.81 -8.49 25.81
N GLU A 271 -14.17 -7.26 26.19
CA GLU A 271 -13.43 -6.06 25.77
C GLU A 271 -11.97 -6.12 26.22
N ARG A 272 -11.71 -6.50 27.47
CA ARG A 272 -10.36 -6.71 28.01
C ARG A 272 -9.62 -7.77 27.19
N LEU A 273 -10.19 -8.95 26.99
CA LEU A 273 -9.53 -10.05 26.29
C LEU A 273 -9.11 -9.65 24.88
N LYS A 274 -9.99 -8.95 24.14
CA LYS A 274 -9.67 -8.39 22.82
C LYS A 274 -8.54 -7.39 22.89
N TYR A 275 -8.60 -6.47 23.86
CA TYR A 275 -7.57 -5.44 24.05
C TYR A 275 -6.21 -6.07 24.36
N VAL A 276 -6.15 -7.01 25.31
CA VAL A 276 -4.92 -7.70 25.68
C VAL A 276 -4.38 -8.51 24.49
N ALA A 277 -5.20 -9.27 23.78
CA ALA A 277 -4.75 -10.03 22.60
C ALA A 277 -4.17 -9.14 21.50
N GLN A 278 -4.76 -7.96 21.29
CA GLN A 278 -4.25 -6.98 20.33
C GLN A 278 -2.88 -6.42 20.73
N HIS A 279 -2.63 -6.21 22.02
CA HIS A 279 -1.42 -5.56 22.53
C HIS A 279 -0.37 -6.50 23.11
N ALA A 280 -0.68 -7.79 23.27
CA ALA A 280 0.21 -8.80 23.85
C ALA A 280 1.49 -8.99 23.02
N THR A 281 2.62 -9.04 23.74
CA THR A 281 3.96 -9.24 23.18
C THR A 281 4.47 -10.67 23.34
N PHE A 282 3.79 -11.50 24.15
CA PHE A 282 4.13 -12.91 24.34
C PHE A 282 3.60 -13.83 23.22
N ASP A 283 4.29 -14.95 23.02
CA ASP A 283 3.95 -16.00 22.05
C ASP A 283 2.63 -16.73 22.37
N ASN A 284 2.04 -17.42 21.39
CA ASN A 284 0.84 -18.26 21.55
C ASN A 284 -0.43 -17.53 22.02
N LYS A 285 -0.49 -16.21 21.93
CA LYS A 285 -1.64 -15.40 22.38
C LYS A 285 -2.99 -15.82 21.79
N ASP A 286 -3.04 -16.23 20.53
CA ASP A 286 -4.30 -16.65 19.88
C ASP A 286 -4.82 -17.96 20.47
N VAL A 287 -3.91 -18.89 20.79
CA VAL A 287 -4.24 -20.15 21.46
C VAL A 287 -4.74 -19.88 22.88
N LEU A 288 -4.04 -19.04 23.63
CA LEU A 288 -4.42 -18.68 24.99
C LEU A 288 -5.74 -17.89 25.05
N LEU A 289 -6.00 -17.02 24.08
CA LEU A 289 -7.27 -16.31 23.94
C LEU A 289 -8.41 -17.30 23.75
N LEU A 290 -8.30 -18.22 22.80
CA LEU A 290 -9.33 -19.24 22.53
C LEU A 290 -9.57 -20.13 23.76
N GLN A 291 -8.51 -20.58 24.44
CA GLN A 291 -8.62 -21.34 25.68
C GLN A 291 -9.33 -20.57 26.78
N THR A 292 -9.01 -19.28 26.94
CA THR A 292 -9.63 -18.44 27.96
C THR A 292 -11.09 -18.15 27.64
N LEU A 293 -11.43 -17.84 26.39
CA LEU A 293 -12.82 -17.66 25.97
C LEU A 293 -13.65 -18.93 26.22
N GLN A 294 -13.11 -20.11 25.90
CA GLN A 294 -13.77 -21.39 26.16
C GLN A 294 -13.99 -21.60 27.67
N ALA A 295 -12.94 -21.44 28.49
CA ALA A 295 -13.05 -21.60 29.94
C ALA A 295 -14.02 -20.58 30.57
N SER A 296 -14.05 -19.34 30.06
CA SER A 296 -15.00 -18.32 30.47
C SER A 296 -16.44 -18.69 30.08
N SER A 297 -16.65 -19.24 28.88
CA SER A 297 -17.96 -19.76 28.47
C SER A 297 -18.44 -20.90 29.37
N ASP A 298 -17.55 -21.87 29.65
CA ASP A 298 -17.83 -23.04 30.50
C ASP A 298 -18.20 -22.66 31.93
N ARG A 299 -17.69 -21.54 32.45
CA ARG A 299 -18.09 -21.02 33.76
C ARG A 299 -19.56 -20.58 33.81
N TRP A 300 -20.12 -20.13 32.68
CA TRP A 300 -21.46 -19.56 32.57
C TRP A 300 -22.42 -20.46 31.78
N THR A 301 -22.15 -21.77 31.64
CA THR A 301 -22.85 -22.66 30.70
C THR A 301 -24.38 -22.61 30.77
N ALA A 302 -24.97 -22.36 31.95
CA ALA A 302 -26.43 -22.29 32.12
C ALA A 302 -27.04 -20.91 31.78
N GLN A 303 -26.22 -19.86 31.64
CA GLN A 303 -26.66 -18.48 31.45
C GLN A 303 -26.42 -18.00 30.03
N HIS A 304 -27.29 -17.12 29.54
CA HIS A 304 -27.25 -16.60 28.17
C HIS A 304 -25.99 -15.78 27.86
N VAL A 305 -25.29 -15.27 28.89
CA VAL A 305 -24.03 -14.54 28.75
C VAL A 305 -22.86 -15.42 28.27
N SER A 306 -22.91 -16.74 28.50
CA SER A 306 -21.89 -17.68 27.94
C SER A 306 -21.83 -17.61 26.42
N GLY A 307 -22.99 -17.44 25.78
CA GLY A 307 -23.09 -17.31 24.32
C GLY A 307 -22.33 -16.10 23.76
N LEU A 308 -22.02 -15.07 24.56
CA LEU A 308 -21.19 -13.95 24.11
C LEU A 308 -19.74 -14.37 23.94
N TYR A 309 -19.17 -15.16 24.86
CA TYR A 309 -17.83 -15.73 24.68
C TYR A 309 -17.78 -16.70 23.49
N ASP A 310 -18.77 -17.58 23.36
CA ASP A 310 -18.87 -18.50 22.23
C ASP A 310 -18.98 -17.75 20.90
N PHE A 311 -19.70 -16.63 20.86
CA PHE A 311 -19.77 -15.78 19.66
C PHE A 311 -18.41 -15.18 19.29
N GLU A 312 -17.59 -14.80 20.28
CA GLU A 312 -16.23 -14.31 20.00
C GLU A 312 -15.32 -15.43 19.48
N ILE A 313 -15.48 -16.66 19.97
CA ILE A 313 -14.79 -17.84 19.40
C ILE A 313 -15.23 -18.05 17.94
N ALA A 314 -16.53 -18.00 17.65
CA ALA A 314 -17.05 -18.11 16.29
C ALA A 314 -16.53 -16.99 15.38
N THR A 315 -16.36 -15.78 15.91
CA THR A 315 -15.78 -14.65 15.18
C THR A 315 -14.30 -14.86 14.87
N ILE A 316 -13.52 -15.37 15.82
CA ILE A 316 -12.10 -15.71 15.60
C ILE A 316 -11.98 -16.80 14.53
N TRP A 317 -12.78 -17.86 14.61
CA TRP A 317 -12.81 -18.90 13.58
C TRP A 317 -13.26 -18.35 12.24
N GLN A 318 -14.23 -17.43 12.20
CA GLN A 318 -14.60 -16.79 10.95
C GLN A 318 -13.44 -15.98 10.35
N GLN A 319 -12.71 -15.21 11.15
CA GLN A 319 -11.54 -14.46 10.70
C GLN A 319 -10.41 -15.38 10.22
N GLN A 320 -10.14 -16.48 10.94
CA GLN A 320 -9.19 -17.51 10.50
C GLN A 320 -9.63 -18.13 9.17
N GLY A 321 -10.92 -18.47 9.04
CA GLY A 321 -11.48 -19.04 7.82
C GLY A 321 -11.35 -18.09 6.62
N GLN A 322 -11.50 -16.78 6.81
CA GLN A 322 -11.30 -15.78 5.74
C GLN A 322 -9.84 -15.67 5.25
N GLN A 323 -8.87 -16.17 6.02
CA GLN A 323 -7.47 -16.23 5.62
C GLN A 323 -7.15 -17.50 4.81
N TYR A 324 -8.16 -18.34 4.52
CA TYR A 324 -7.97 -19.54 3.73
C TYR A 324 -7.44 -19.18 2.34
N ASN A 325 -6.36 -19.86 1.98
CA ASN A 325 -5.84 -19.87 0.63
C ASN A 325 -5.30 -21.27 0.36
N ALA A 326 -5.79 -21.90 -0.71
CA ALA A 326 -5.46 -23.30 -1.02
C ALA A 326 -3.96 -23.58 -1.11
N ASN A 327 -3.15 -22.58 -1.49
CA ASN A 327 -1.71 -22.74 -1.71
C ASN A 327 -0.84 -22.26 -0.53
N THR A 328 -1.31 -21.28 0.25
CA THR A 328 -0.48 -20.60 1.26
C THR A 328 -0.97 -20.77 2.69
N ASN A 329 -2.26 -21.09 2.91
CA ASN A 329 -2.83 -21.28 4.24
C ASN A 329 -4.03 -22.27 4.21
N PRO A 330 -3.77 -23.57 3.98
CA PRO A 330 -4.83 -24.57 3.87
C PRO A 330 -5.43 -25.00 5.23
N ASP A 331 -4.72 -24.82 6.34
CA ASP A 331 -5.10 -25.37 7.66
C ASP A 331 -6.38 -24.72 8.22
N VAL A 332 -6.67 -23.48 7.85
CA VAL A 332 -7.84 -22.72 8.31
C VAL A 332 -9.12 -22.99 7.52
N ARG A 333 -9.06 -23.85 6.51
CA ARG A 333 -10.14 -24.16 5.57
C ARG A 333 -11.51 -24.37 6.24
N TRP A 334 -11.56 -25.18 7.29
CA TRP A 334 -12.81 -25.61 7.93
C TRP A 334 -13.34 -24.62 8.98
N LYS A 335 -12.64 -23.52 9.26
CA LYS A 335 -13.00 -22.63 10.37
C LYS A 335 -14.33 -21.90 10.18
N LEU A 336 -14.78 -21.65 8.95
CA LEU A 336 -16.12 -21.11 8.70
C LEU A 336 -17.22 -22.11 9.10
N LYS A 337 -17.00 -23.42 8.88
CA LYS A 337 -17.91 -24.48 9.31
C LYS A 337 -17.94 -24.62 10.82
N ASP A 338 -16.79 -24.56 11.48
CA ASP A 338 -16.71 -24.56 12.95
C ASP A 338 -17.48 -23.37 13.54
N ALA A 339 -17.30 -22.17 12.99
CA ALA A 339 -18.03 -20.97 13.39
C ALA A 339 -19.54 -21.12 13.21
N LEU A 340 -19.98 -21.66 12.06
CA LEU A 340 -21.39 -21.89 11.77
C LEU A 340 -22.02 -22.87 12.78
N ASN A 341 -21.35 -24.00 13.05
CA ASN A 341 -21.81 -25.00 14.01
C ASN A 341 -21.96 -24.38 15.41
N LEU A 342 -21.00 -23.57 15.85
CA LEU A 342 -21.07 -22.89 17.14
C LEU A 342 -22.20 -21.87 17.20
N CYS A 343 -22.39 -21.08 16.13
CA CYS A 343 -23.53 -20.18 16.01
C CYS A 343 -24.88 -20.92 16.13
N ASP A 344 -25.02 -22.08 15.50
CA ASP A 344 -26.23 -22.89 15.59
C ASP A 344 -26.50 -23.43 16.99
N LEU A 345 -25.45 -23.82 17.72
CA LEU A 345 -25.56 -24.21 19.12
C LEU A 345 -26.03 -23.03 19.99
N ILE A 346 -25.46 -21.84 19.81
CA ILE A 346 -25.83 -20.63 20.55
C ILE A 346 -27.30 -20.24 20.27
N ILE A 347 -27.71 -20.22 19.00
CA ILE A 347 -29.09 -19.86 18.60
C ILE A 347 -30.09 -20.84 19.21
N LYS A 348 -29.78 -22.15 19.21
CA LYS A 348 -30.63 -23.18 19.79
C LYS A 348 -30.74 -23.05 21.31
N LYS A 349 -29.62 -22.77 21.98
CA LYS A 349 -29.54 -22.72 23.45
C LYS A 349 -30.10 -21.42 24.03
N PHE A 350 -29.90 -20.28 23.34
CA PHE A 350 -30.26 -18.94 23.83
C PHE A 350 -30.98 -18.09 22.77
N PRO A 351 -32.16 -18.49 22.27
CA PRO A 351 -32.77 -17.95 21.05
C PRO A 351 -33.04 -16.43 21.05
N ASN A 352 -33.31 -15.83 22.21
CA ASN A 352 -33.63 -14.41 22.37
C ASN A 352 -32.46 -13.56 22.90
N SER A 353 -31.28 -14.14 23.09
CA SER A 353 -30.10 -13.43 23.60
C SER A 353 -29.45 -12.53 22.54
N ASN A 354 -28.66 -11.54 22.97
CA ASN A 354 -27.83 -10.73 22.06
C ASN A 354 -26.84 -11.60 21.26
N ALA A 355 -26.27 -12.64 21.88
CA ALA A 355 -25.40 -13.60 21.21
C ALA A 355 -26.11 -14.32 20.04
N SER A 356 -27.36 -14.76 20.24
CA SER A 356 -28.17 -15.37 19.17
C SER A 356 -28.43 -14.41 18.01
N HIS A 357 -28.74 -13.14 18.28
CA HIS A 357 -28.92 -12.14 17.22
C HIS A 357 -27.62 -11.94 16.41
N LYS A 358 -26.48 -11.80 17.09
CA LYS A 358 -25.16 -11.72 16.43
C LYS A 358 -24.84 -12.99 15.62
N CYS A 359 -25.14 -14.17 16.15
CA CYS A 359 -24.95 -15.45 15.46
C CYS A 359 -25.84 -15.60 14.21
N LYS A 360 -27.08 -15.12 14.23
CA LYS A 360 -27.97 -15.13 13.05
C LYS A 360 -27.39 -14.27 11.92
N THR A 361 -26.82 -13.11 12.26
CA THR A 361 -26.13 -12.26 11.28
C THR A 361 -24.88 -12.95 10.72
N LEU A 362 -24.02 -13.50 11.58
CA LEU A 362 -22.80 -14.21 11.15
C LEU A 362 -23.12 -15.43 10.29
N LYS A 363 -24.13 -16.22 10.68
CA LYS A 363 -24.64 -17.36 9.90
C LYS A 363 -25.13 -16.92 8.52
N SER A 364 -25.90 -15.85 8.42
CA SER A 364 -26.36 -15.31 7.12
C SER A 364 -25.18 -14.91 6.22
N GLN A 365 -24.12 -14.32 6.80
CA GLN A 365 -22.91 -13.96 6.05
C GLN A 365 -22.16 -15.19 5.53
N ILE A 366 -21.95 -16.22 6.37
CA ILE A 366 -21.24 -17.46 5.98
C ILE A 366 -22.02 -18.25 4.93
N LEU A 367 -23.36 -18.29 5.05
CA LEU A 367 -24.22 -19.00 4.12
C LEU A 367 -24.48 -18.25 2.81
N SER A 368 -24.12 -16.97 2.71
CA SER A 368 -24.36 -16.19 1.49
C SER A 368 -23.65 -16.78 0.27
N SER A 369 -24.42 -17.09 -0.76
CA SER A 369 -23.87 -17.62 -2.01
C SER A 369 -23.26 -16.50 -2.85
N ARG A 370 -22.19 -16.82 -3.57
CA ARG A 370 -21.50 -15.88 -4.47
C ARG A 370 -21.19 -16.58 -5.77
N LEU A 371 -21.29 -15.85 -6.88
CA LEU A 371 -20.99 -16.35 -8.21
C LEU A 371 -20.29 -15.25 -9.03
N GLY A 372 -19.15 -15.60 -9.62
CA GLY A 372 -18.40 -14.78 -10.55
C GLY A 372 -17.99 -15.58 -11.77
N LEU A 373 -18.02 -14.94 -12.94
CA LEU A 373 -17.67 -15.54 -14.21
C LEU A 373 -16.63 -14.67 -14.92
N THR A 374 -15.48 -15.26 -15.27
CA THR A 374 -14.41 -14.59 -16.04
C THR A 374 -14.11 -15.41 -17.29
N ALA A 375 -13.87 -14.74 -18.42
CA ALA A 375 -13.55 -15.37 -19.70
C ALA A 375 -12.70 -14.45 -20.58
N GLU A 376 -11.97 -15.03 -21.52
CA GLU A 376 -11.44 -14.28 -22.67
C GLU A 376 -12.63 -13.77 -23.50
N THR A 377 -12.71 -12.46 -23.71
CA THR A 377 -13.87 -11.83 -24.36
C THR A 377 -13.87 -11.98 -25.89
N VAL A 378 -12.72 -12.29 -26.48
CA VAL A 378 -12.57 -12.58 -27.92
C VAL A 378 -11.93 -13.94 -28.09
N ILE A 379 -12.60 -14.87 -28.80
CA ILE A 379 -12.21 -16.29 -28.91
C ILE A 379 -12.13 -16.70 -30.39
N PRO A 380 -11.15 -17.52 -30.81
CA PRO A 380 -11.05 -18.02 -32.19
C PRO A 380 -12.26 -18.88 -32.59
N ILE A 381 -12.59 -18.86 -33.87
CA ILE A 381 -13.77 -19.55 -34.41
C ILE A 381 -13.60 -21.07 -34.22
N ASN A 382 -14.67 -21.74 -33.80
CA ASN A 382 -14.72 -23.21 -33.67
C ASN A 382 -13.63 -23.83 -32.77
N THR A 383 -13.10 -23.06 -31.81
CA THR A 383 -12.14 -23.54 -30.81
C THR A 383 -12.78 -23.73 -29.44
N TYR A 384 -12.19 -24.60 -28.61
CA TYR A 384 -12.59 -24.69 -27.20
C TYR A 384 -12.06 -23.47 -26.45
N SER A 385 -12.87 -22.95 -25.55
CA SER A 385 -12.45 -21.98 -24.54
C SER A 385 -13.01 -22.41 -23.18
N LYS A 386 -12.89 -21.56 -22.17
CA LYS A 386 -13.33 -21.86 -20.80
C LYS A 386 -13.69 -20.59 -20.05
N PHE A 387 -14.45 -20.79 -18.99
CA PHE A 387 -14.73 -19.80 -17.98
C PHE A 387 -13.96 -20.14 -16.72
N LEU A 388 -13.41 -19.13 -16.05
CA LEU A 388 -13.11 -19.22 -14.63
C LEU A 388 -14.39 -18.89 -13.86
N VAL A 389 -14.86 -19.86 -13.08
CA VAL A 389 -16.03 -19.72 -12.21
C VAL A 389 -15.51 -19.55 -10.78
N SER A 390 -15.78 -18.41 -10.16
CA SER A 390 -15.56 -18.19 -8.72
C SER A 390 -16.89 -18.35 -8.01
N TYR A 391 -16.96 -19.17 -6.96
CA TYR A 391 -18.21 -19.48 -6.30
C TYR A 391 -18.08 -19.76 -4.81
N THR A 392 -19.17 -19.57 -4.08
CA THR A 392 -19.32 -19.93 -2.66
C THR A 392 -20.72 -20.51 -2.47
N ASN A 393 -20.83 -21.66 -1.81
CA ASN A 393 -22.11 -22.32 -1.48
C ASN A 393 -23.01 -22.62 -2.70
N ILE A 394 -22.42 -23.05 -3.83
CA ILE A 394 -23.15 -23.41 -5.05
C ILE A 394 -22.71 -24.80 -5.51
N ASP A 395 -23.67 -25.68 -5.77
CA ASP A 395 -23.43 -27.09 -6.17
C ASP A 395 -23.51 -27.32 -7.68
N ALA A 396 -24.21 -26.44 -8.41
CA ALA A 396 -24.37 -26.56 -9.85
C ALA A 396 -24.76 -25.23 -10.50
N LEU A 397 -24.43 -25.09 -11.79
CA LEU A 397 -24.80 -23.97 -12.63
C LEU A 397 -25.44 -24.46 -13.93
N ASN A 398 -26.51 -23.79 -14.34
CA ASN A 398 -27.05 -23.91 -15.69
C ASN A 398 -26.49 -22.78 -16.54
N PHE A 399 -25.86 -23.15 -17.65
CA PHE A 399 -25.36 -22.21 -18.63
C PHE A 399 -26.34 -22.08 -19.79
N LYS A 400 -26.60 -20.84 -20.20
CA LYS A 400 -27.36 -20.49 -21.41
C LYS A 400 -26.53 -19.54 -22.24
N ILE A 401 -26.41 -19.84 -23.54
CA ILE A 401 -25.76 -18.95 -24.50
C ILE A 401 -26.83 -18.35 -25.41
N PHE A 402 -26.74 -17.05 -25.67
CA PHE A 402 -27.61 -16.32 -26.58
C PHE A 402 -26.76 -15.73 -27.70
N LYS A 403 -27.05 -16.08 -28.96
CA LYS A 403 -26.44 -15.41 -30.12
C LYS A 403 -27.16 -14.07 -30.33
N VAL A 404 -26.41 -12.98 -30.41
CA VAL A 404 -26.96 -11.61 -30.46
C VAL A 404 -26.32 -10.79 -31.57
N SER A 405 -26.99 -9.72 -32.01
CA SER A 405 -26.38 -8.71 -32.87
C SER A 405 -25.43 -7.79 -32.07
N ARG A 406 -24.55 -7.05 -32.75
CA ARG A 406 -23.71 -6.01 -32.13
C ARG A 406 -24.54 -5.01 -31.32
N SER A 407 -25.60 -4.49 -31.93
CA SER A 407 -26.51 -3.53 -31.27
C SER A 407 -27.18 -4.10 -30.02
N GLN A 408 -27.53 -5.39 -30.02
CA GLN A 408 -28.08 -6.07 -28.84
C GLN A 408 -27.02 -6.26 -27.76
N LYS A 409 -25.78 -6.62 -28.12
CA LYS A 409 -24.65 -6.73 -27.19
C LYS A 409 -24.36 -5.38 -26.53
N GLU A 410 -24.26 -4.31 -27.30
CA GLU A 410 -24.05 -2.95 -26.76
C GLU A 410 -25.19 -2.49 -25.85
N ALA A 411 -26.43 -2.79 -26.23
CA ALA A 411 -27.58 -2.52 -25.37
C ALA A 411 -27.49 -3.28 -24.05
N PHE A 412 -27.05 -4.53 -24.07
CA PHE A 412 -26.86 -5.33 -22.86
C PHE A 412 -25.75 -4.76 -21.96
N ASP A 413 -24.59 -4.42 -22.53
CA ASP A 413 -23.44 -3.91 -21.77
C ASP A 413 -23.72 -2.58 -21.05
N LYS A 414 -24.58 -1.72 -21.62
CA LYS A 414 -25.00 -0.44 -21.01
C LYS A 414 -25.86 -0.60 -19.75
N ARG A 415 -26.36 -1.81 -19.45
CA ARG A 415 -27.21 -2.06 -18.26
C ARG A 415 -26.36 -2.38 -17.06
N TYR A 416 -26.55 -1.62 -15.96
CA TYR A 416 -25.82 -1.84 -14.71
C TYR A 416 -26.57 -2.78 -13.74
N ARG A 417 -27.90 -2.68 -13.69
CA ARG A 417 -28.70 -3.40 -12.68
C ARG A 417 -28.88 -4.88 -13.06
N PRO A 418 -28.65 -5.83 -12.14
CA PRO A 418 -28.84 -7.26 -12.39
C PRO A 418 -30.22 -7.63 -12.96
N GLU A 419 -31.28 -7.07 -12.36
CA GLU A 419 -32.69 -7.24 -12.78
C GLU A 419 -32.93 -6.91 -14.26
N GLU A 420 -32.30 -5.84 -14.75
CA GLU A 420 -32.43 -5.38 -16.14
C GLU A 420 -31.69 -6.30 -17.11
N LYS A 421 -30.53 -6.84 -16.70
CA LYS A 421 -29.77 -7.82 -17.49
C LYS A 421 -30.55 -9.11 -17.67
N LEU A 422 -31.12 -9.67 -16.59
CA LEU A 422 -31.96 -10.87 -16.69
C LEU A 422 -33.19 -10.63 -17.56
N SER A 423 -33.88 -9.51 -17.36
CA SER A 423 -35.08 -9.17 -18.13
C SER A 423 -34.79 -9.05 -19.64
N PHE A 424 -33.61 -8.54 -20.01
CA PHE A 424 -33.17 -8.47 -21.40
C PHE A 424 -33.02 -9.88 -22.04
N LEU A 425 -32.52 -10.85 -21.27
CA LEU A 425 -32.25 -12.21 -21.76
C LEU A 425 -33.50 -13.10 -21.79
N LYS A 426 -34.48 -12.88 -20.91
CA LYS A 426 -35.73 -13.67 -20.85
C LYS A 426 -36.47 -13.77 -22.19
N ASN A 427 -36.37 -12.74 -23.04
CA ASN A 427 -37.07 -12.66 -24.32
C ASN A 427 -36.21 -13.09 -25.53
N LYS A 428 -35.06 -13.74 -25.30
CA LYS A 428 -34.13 -14.19 -26.35
C LYS A 428 -34.16 -15.71 -26.50
N SER A 429 -34.07 -16.19 -27.73
CA SER A 429 -33.90 -17.62 -28.00
C SER A 429 -32.51 -18.07 -27.55
N THR A 430 -32.47 -19.18 -26.84
CA THR A 430 -31.21 -19.77 -26.39
C THR A 430 -30.56 -20.51 -27.55
N TYR A 431 -29.28 -20.25 -27.79
CA TYR A 431 -28.46 -20.90 -28.80
C TYR A 431 -28.05 -22.32 -28.36
N THR A 432 -27.58 -22.45 -27.11
CA THR A 432 -27.29 -23.75 -26.50
C THR A 432 -27.33 -23.66 -24.97
N THR A 433 -27.52 -24.80 -24.32
CA THR A 433 -27.51 -24.94 -22.86
C THR A 433 -26.71 -26.15 -22.43
N TRP A 434 -26.10 -26.05 -21.25
CA TRP A 434 -25.52 -27.20 -20.56
C TRP A 434 -25.51 -26.95 -19.05
N LYS A 435 -25.31 -28.01 -18.28
CA LYS A 435 -25.17 -27.96 -16.83
C LYS A 435 -23.74 -28.29 -16.44
N ALA A 436 -23.20 -27.57 -15.46
CA ALA A 436 -21.95 -27.90 -14.81
C ALA A 436 -22.22 -28.16 -13.32
N SER A 437 -21.76 -29.29 -12.81
CA SER A 437 -21.66 -29.52 -11.37
C SER A 437 -20.44 -28.77 -10.83
N LEU A 438 -20.53 -28.28 -9.60
CA LEU A 438 -19.45 -27.62 -8.90
C LEU A 438 -19.16 -28.37 -7.61
N LYS A 439 -17.88 -28.57 -7.30
CA LYS A 439 -17.47 -29.20 -6.05
C LYS A 439 -17.74 -28.27 -4.87
N ASN A 440 -18.58 -28.72 -3.93
CA ASN A 440 -18.85 -28.02 -2.69
C ASN A 440 -18.65 -28.98 -1.52
N GLU A 441 -17.61 -28.76 -0.72
CA GLU A 441 -17.29 -29.61 0.44
C GLU A 441 -17.98 -29.14 1.74
N GLY A 442 -18.78 -28.07 1.67
CA GLY A 442 -19.44 -27.48 2.83
C GLY A 442 -18.45 -26.86 3.81
N ASP A 443 -17.34 -26.33 3.31
CA ASP A 443 -16.37 -25.52 4.05
C ASP A 443 -16.70 -24.01 4.00
N PHE A 444 -17.69 -23.61 3.20
CA PHE A 444 -18.18 -22.24 3.01
C PHE A 444 -17.12 -21.27 2.48
N GLN A 445 -16.05 -21.80 1.89
CA GLN A 445 -14.98 -21.00 1.31
C GLN A 445 -15.33 -20.56 -0.11
N ASN A 446 -14.72 -19.46 -0.56
CA ASN A 446 -14.77 -19.11 -1.97
C ASN A 446 -13.77 -19.95 -2.76
N HIS A 447 -14.29 -20.73 -3.70
CA HIS A 447 -13.53 -21.59 -4.59
C HIS A 447 -13.58 -21.10 -6.02
N THR A 448 -12.67 -21.63 -6.82
CA THR A 448 -12.58 -21.42 -8.25
C THR A 448 -12.52 -22.74 -8.99
N THR A 449 -13.17 -22.83 -10.14
CA THR A 449 -13.04 -23.95 -11.07
C THR A 449 -13.10 -23.45 -12.49
N GLU A 450 -12.75 -24.31 -13.44
CA GLU A 450 -12.85 -24.03 -14.87
C GLU A 450 -13.96 -24.85 -15.53
N VAL A 451 -14.84 -24.16 -16.25
CA VAL A 451 -15.93 -24.80 -17.01
C VAL A 451 -15.68 -24.58 -18.50
N ILE A 452 -15.76 -25.66 -19.28
CA ILE A 452 -15.51 -25.62 -20.73
C ILE A 452 -16.62 -24.86 -21.44
N LEU A 453 -16.24 -23.88 -22.27
CA LEU A 453 -17.12 -23.23 -23.23
C LEU A 453 -17.16 -24.08 -24.52
N PRO A 454 -18.35 -24.46 -25.01
CA PRO A 454 -18.49 -25.13 -26.30
C PRO A 454 -17.93 -24.31 -27.46
N LYS A 455 -17.57 -24.99 -28.56
CA LYS A 455 -17.15 -24.34 -29.81
C LYS A 455 -18.28 -23.48 -30.35
N LEU A 456 -17.97 -22.25 -30.74
CA LEU A 456 -18.92 -21.31 -31.30
C LEU A 456 -18.45 -20.84 -32.69
N GLU A 457 -19.42 -20.55 -33.55
CA GLU A 457 -19.21 -19.92 -34.86
C GLU A 457 -18.96 -18.41 -34.70
N ASN A 458 -18.57 -17.73 -35.80
CA ASN A 458 -18.42 -16.28 -35.80
C ASN A 458 -19.70 -15.54 -35.35
N GLY A 459 -19.52 -14.52 -34.51
CA GLY A 459 -20.59 -13.64 -34.03
C GLY A 459 -20.42 -13.18 -32.59
N HIS A 460 -21.47 -12.55 -32.05
CA HIS A 460 -21.54 -12.13 -30.66
C HIS A 460 -22.46 -13.02 -29.85
N TYR A 461 -22.04 -13.27 -28.62
CA TYR A 461 -22.75 -14.13 -27.70
C TYR A 461 -22.84 -13.49 -26.31
N ILE A 462 -23.95 -13.72 -25.64
CA ILE A 462 -24.11 -13.44 -24.21
C ILE A 462 -24.27 -14.78 -23.50
N VAL A 463 -23.46 -15.00 -22.48
CA VAL A 463 -23.51 -16.20 -21.65
C VAL A 463 -24.11 -15.84 -20.31
N LEU A 464 -25.08 -16.64 -19.85
CA LEU A 464 -25.71 -16.56 -18.55
C LEU A 464 -25.41 -17.85 -17.79
N ALA A 465 -24.82 -17.74 -16.61
CA ALA A 465 -24.70 -18.81 -15.64
C ALA A 465 -25.67 -18.51 -14.49
N GLU A 466 -26.58 -19.42 -14.18
CA GLU A 466 -27.59 -19.25 -13.14
C GLU A 466 -27.68 -20.49 -12.23
N THR A 467 -28.03 -20.27 -10.96
CA THR A 467 -28.32 -21.32 -9.99
C THR A 467 -29.77 -21.82 -10.10
N ASP A 468 -30.01 -23.04 -9.64
CA ASP A 468 -31.35 -23.68 -9.60
C ASP A 468 -32.23 -23.21 -8.40
N ASP A 469 -31.68 -22.40 -7.48
CA ASP A 469 -32.30 -22.06 -6.20
C ASP A 469 -33.21 -20.82 -6.24
N LYS A 470 -34.03 -20.66 -5.19
CA LYS A 470 -35.07 -19.62 -5.09
C LYS A 470 -34.53 -18.19 -5.10
N ASP A 471 -33.28 -17.99 -4.68
CA ASP A 471 -32.62 -16.68 -4.63
C ASP A 471 -31.86 -16.35 -5.93
N SER A 472 -31.86 -17.26 -6.92
CA SER A 472 -31.36 -17.16 -8.30
C SER A 472 -30.17 -16.21 -8.47
N HIS A 473 -29.03 -16.65 -7.97
CA HIS A 473 -27.76 -16.00 -8.26
C HIS A 473 -27.38 -16.26 -9.71
N PHE A 474 -26.91 -15.22 -10.40
CA PHE A 474 -26.50 -15.34 -11.78
C PHE A 474 -25.27 -14.48 -12.09
N ALA A 475 -24.53 -14.89 -13.11
CA ALA A 475 -23.43 -14.15 -13.68
C ALA A 475 -23.55 -14.15 -15.21
N THR A 476 -23.07 -13.08 -15.85
CA THR A 476 -23.16 -12.94 -17.30
C THR A 476 -21.83 -12.53 -17.89
N GLN A 477 -21.50 -13.02 -19.09
CA GLN A 477 -20.34 -12.58 -19.86
C GLN A 477 -20.70 -12.36 -21.33
N THR A 478 -20.10 -11.35 -21.96
CA THR A 478 -20.25 -11.12 -23.41
C THR A 478 -18.99 -11.56 -24.16
N LEU A 479 -19.19 -12.22 -25.30
CA LEU A 479 -18.13 -12.84 -26.10
C LEU A 479 -18.24 -12.43 -27.57
N GLN A 480 -17.11 -12.24 -28.23
CA GLN A 480 -16.98 -12.12 -29.68
C GLN A 480 -16.16 -13.30 -30.20
N ILE A 481 -16.67 -14.00 -31.22
CA ILE A 481 -16.00 -15.16 -31.81
C ILE A 481 -15.46 -14.76 -33.18
N THR A 482 -14.15 -14.75 -33.36
CA THR A 482 -13.46 -14.28 -34.57
C THR A 482 -12.02 -14.77 -34.58
N ASP A 483 -11.47 -15.04 -35.77
CA ASP A 483 -10.04 -15.34 -35.99
C ASP A 483 -9.17 -14.08 -36.18
N PHE A 484 -9.78 -12.90 -36.25
CA PHE A 484 -9.05 -11.63 -36.33
C PHE A 484 -8.49 -11.21 -34.97
N ALA A 485 -7.27 -10.69 -34.98
CA ALA A 485 -6.70 -9.85 -33.95
C ALA A 485 -6.12 -8.59 -34.59
N ILE A 486 -6.17 -7.47 -33.86
CA ILE A 486 -5.59 -6.20 -34.28
C ILE A 486 -4.40 -5.91 -33.38
N ILE A 487 -3.27 -5.56 -33.99
CA ILE A 487 -2.12 -4.96 -33.32
C ILE A 487 -1.98 -3.55 -33.86
N ASP A 488 -2.06 -2.58 -32.96
CA ASP A 488 -1.98 -1.17 -33.32
C ASP A 488 -0.59 -0.61 -32.99
N ARG A 489 -0.06 0.23 -33.87
CA ARG A 489 1.19 0.96 -33.64
C ARG A 489 1.16 2.33 -34.27
N SER A 490 1.89 3.25 -33.66
CA SER A 490 2.11 4.60 -34.17
C SER A 490 3.46 4.65 -34.87
N SER A 491 3.52 5.08 -36.13
CA SER A 491 4.75 5.26 -36.90
C SER A 491 4.63 6.55 -37.72
N GLY A 492 5.55 7.50 -37.51
CA GLY A 492 5.48 8.85 -38.10
C GLY A 492 4.10 9.51 -37.98
N SER A 493 3.61 10.03 -39.10
CA SER A 493 2.28 10.64 -39.24
C SER A 493 1.12 9.63 -39.23
N ASP A 494 1.39 8.32 -39.17
CA ASP A 494 0.36 7.29 -39.33
C ASP A 494 0.06 6.55 -38.02
N MET A 495 -1.20 6.18 -37.85
CA MET A 495 -1.64 5.11 -36.99
C MET A 495 -1.86 3.86 -37.84
N ILE A 496 -1.14 2.78 -37.55
CA ILE A 496 -1.18 1.54 -38.29
C ILE A 496 -1.92 0.49 -37.47
N PHE A 497 -2.96 -0.10 -38.05
CA PHE A 497 -3.67 -1.24 -37.49
C PHE A 497 -3.36 -2.47 -38.33
N GLN A 498 -2.66 -3.43 -37.75
CA GLN A 498 -2.33 -4.69 -38.41
C GLN A 498 -3.34 -5.78 -38.02
N VAL A 499 -4.03 -6.33 -39.02
CA VAL A 499 -4.94 -7.46 -38.88
C VAL A 499 -4.19 -8.76 -39.10
N ILE A 500 -4.15 -9.59 -38.06
CA ILE A 500 -3.49 -10.90 -38.08
C ILE A 500 -4.46 -12.01 -37.66
N ASN A 501 -4.15 -13.24 -38.05
CA ASN A 501 -4.80 -14.42 -37.52
C ASN A 501 -4.33 -14.63 -36.08
N ARG A 502 -5.26 -14.62 -35.14
CA ARG A 502 -4.97 -14.67 -33.70
C ARG A 502 -4.44 -16.01 -33.19
N THR A 503 -4.44 -17.05 -34.02
CA THR A 503 -3.94 -18.37 -33.65
C THR A 503 -2.46 -18.56 -33.98
N ASN A 504 -1.95 -17.91 -35.03
CA ASN A 504 -0.58 -18.12 -35.52
C ASN A 504 0.16 -16.83 -35.92
N GLY A 505 -0.49 -15.67 -35.96
CA GLY A 505 0.14 -14.39 -36.29
C GLY A 505 0.20 -14.08 -37.78
N ASN A 506 -0.34 -14.94 -38.65
CA ASN A 506 -0.34 -14.70 -40.10
C ASN A 506 -1.07 -13.40 -40.43
N PRO A 507 -0.45 -12.46 -41.17
CA PRO A 507 -1.16 -11.29 -41.68
C PRO A 507 -2.31 -11.67 -42.60
N ILE A 508 -3.46 -10.99 -42.45
CA ILE A 508 -4.64 -11.27 -43.27
C ILE A 508 -4.85 -10.09 -44.22
N SER A 509 -4.56 -10.30 -45.50
CA SER A 509 -4.73 -9.30 -46.55
C SER A 509 -6.17 -9.26 -47.09
N GLY A 510 -6.57 -8.15 -47.72
CA GLY A 510 -7.90 -8.00 -48.34
C GLY A 510 -9.10 -8.00 -47.38
N VAL A 511 -8.91 -7.75 -46.08
CA VAL A 511 -9.99 -7.56 -45.10
C VAL A 511 -10.57 -6.16 -45.28
N ALA A 512 -11.89 -6.07 -45.48
CA ALA A 512 -12.58 -4.78 -45.50
C ALA A 512 -12.69 -4.23 -44.08
N ALA A 513 -12.30 -2.98 -43.88
CA ALA A 513 -12.28 -2.31 -42.59
C ALA A 513 -13.05 -0.99 -42.61
N THR A 514 -14.07 -0.90 -41.77
CA THR A 514 -14.84 0.33 -41.55
C THR A 514 -14.40 0.93 -40.22
N ILE A 515 -13.69 2.06 -40.28
CA ILE A 515 -13.21 2.79 -39.09
C ILE A 515 -14.16 3.93 -38.80
N SER A 516 -14.70 3.99 -37.58
CA SER A 516 -15.56 5.09 -37.12
C SER A 516 -15.00 5.74 -35.86
N TYR A 517 -14.87 7.07 -35.84
CA TYR A 517 -14.25 7.83 -34.75
C TYR A 517 -14.84 9.23 -34.60
N LYS A 518 -14.59 9.89 -33.46
CA LYS A 518 -14.90 11.31 -33.22
C LYS A 518 -13.63 12.14 -33.24
N ILE A 519 -13.71 13.37 -33.77
CA ILE A 519 -12.58 14.32 -33.80
C ILE A 519 -12.66 15.22 -32.56
N ASP A 520 -11.65 15.16 -31.67
CA ASP A 520 -11.64 15.85 -30.37
C ASP A 520 -12.98 15.70 -29.62
N TYR A 521 -13.55 16.79 -29.09
CA TYR A 521 -14.84 16.76 -28.37
C TYR A 521 -16.05 16.93 -29.31
N ASN A 522 -15.88 16.76 -30.63
CA ASN A 522 -17.00 16.85 -31.56
C ASN A 522 -17.99 15.69 -31.33
N ASN A 523 -19.28 16.00 -31.46
CA ASN A 523 -20.34 15.03 -31.24
C ASN A 523 -20.61 14.12 -32.46
N SER A 524 -20.19 14.50 -33.67
CA SER A 524 -20.37 13.68 -34.87
C SER A 524 -19.29 12.62 -35.05
N PHE A 525 -19.71 11.42 -35.47
CA PHE A 525 -18.80 10.37 -35.91
C PHE A 525 -18.42 10.59 -37.37
N GLN A 526 -17.14 10.41 -37.68
CA GLN A 526 -16.60 10.25 -39.02
C GLN A 526 -16.41 8.76 -39.30
N THR A 527 -16.56 8.36 -40.55
CA THR A 527 -16.38 6.97 -40.98
C THR A 527 -15.48 6.94 -42.21
N THR A 528 -14.56 5.97 -42.25
CA THR A 528 -13.62 5.76 -43.35
C THR A 528 -13.54 4.25 -43.63
N ASN A 529 -13.60 3.89 -44.90
CA ASN A 529 -13.52 2.51 -45.36
C ASN A 529 -12.16 2.26 -46.00
N LEU A 530 -11.45 1.26 -45.51
CA LEU A 530 -10.11 0.87 -45.96
C LEU A 530 -10.07 -0.65 -46.16
N THR A 531 -9.01 -1.13 -46.79
CA THR A 531 -8.76 -2.56 -46.98
C THR A 531 -7.33 -2.85 -46.55
N THR A 532 -7.13 -3.95 -45.80
CA THR A 532 -5.79 -4.36 -45.39
C THR A 532 -4.90 -4.70 -46.60
N ASP A 533 -3.66 -4.26 -46.57
CA ASP A 533 -2.66 -4.58 -47.61
C ASP A 533 -2.11 -6.02 -47.51
N ALA A 534 -1.04 -6.32 -48.24
CA ALA A 534 -0.38 -7.64 -48.23
C ALA A 534 0.22 -8.04 -46.88
N HIS A 535 0.49 -7.07 -46.00
CA HIS A 535 1.00 -7.27 -44.64
C HIS A 535 -0.11 -7.17 -43.58
N GLY A 536 -1.38 -7.17 -44.00
CA GLY A 536 -2.53 -7.05 -43.12
C GLY A 536 -2.71 -5.65 -42.54
N GLU A 537 -2.01 -4.64 -43.05
CA GLU A 537 -1.98 -3.30 -42.46
C GLU A 537 -3.06 -2.39 -43.04
N ILE A 538 -3.62 -1.56 -42.16
CA ILE A 538 -4.46 -0.41 -42.49
C ILE A 538 -3.79 0.82 -41.90
N ARG A 539 -3.60 1.85 -42.72
CA ARG A 539 -2.99 3.12 -42.29
C ARG A 539 -4.05 4.20 -42.17
N LEU A 540 -4.07 4.86 -41.02
CA LEU A 540 -4.91 6.00 -40.74
C LEU A 540 -4.01 7.19 -40.40
N ASN A 541 -3.99 8.18 -41.28
CA ASN A 541 -3.20 9.38 -41.08
C ASN A 541 -3.66 10.12 -39.82
N LYS A 542 -2.72 10.53 -38.99
CA LYS A 542 -2.95 11.43 -37.88
C LYS A 542 -3.19 12.83 -38.42
N THR A 543 -3.81 13.65 -37.58
CA THR A 543 -3.99 15.08 -37.84
C THR A 543 -3.63 15.86 -36.58
N SER A 544 -3.69 17.18 -36.65
CA SER A 544 -3.61 18.06 -35.48
C SER A 544 -4.74 17.83 -34.45
N TYR A 545 -5.75 17.00 -34.78
CA TYR A 545 -6.85 16.64 -33.90
C TYR A 545 -6.74 15.19 -33.42
N ARG A 546 -7.32 14.91 -32.24
CA ARG A 546 -7.38 13.54 -31.69
C ARG A 546 -8.53 12.77 -32.30
N TYR A 547 -8.37 11.46 -32.47
CA TYR A 547 -9.49 10.57 -32.78
C TYR A 547 -9.87 9.78 -31.53
N ILE A 548 -11.04 10.08 -30.98
CA ILE A 548 -11.57 9.46 -29.77
C ILE A 548 -12.72 8.50 -30.11
N ASN A 549 -12.99 7.54 -29.23
CA ASN A 549 -14.01 6.51 -29.41
C ASN A 549 -13.88 5.79 -30.76
N LEU A 550 -12.64 5.52 -31.19
CA LEU A 550 -12.39 4.86 -32.46
C LEU A 550 -12.81 3.39 -32.36
N SER A 551 -13.58 2.96 -33.35
CA SER A 551 -14.03 1.58 -33.53
C SER A 551 -13.66 1.10 -34.93
N ILE A 552 -13.30 -0.18 -35.03
CA ILE A 552 -12.91 -0.85 -36.28
C ILE A 552 -13.84 -2.05 -36.47
N GLU A 553 -14.60 -2.04 -37.54
CA GLU A 553 -15.36 -3.19 -38.03
C GLU A 553 -14.55 -3.86 -39.14
N LEU A 554 -14.29 -5.16 -39.01
CA LEU A 554 -13.58 -5.98 -39.98
C LEU A 554 -14.53 -6.99 -40.62
N SER A 555 -14.42 -7.18 -41.94
CA SER A 555 -15.22 -8.16 -42.69
C SER A 555 -14.41 -8.85 -43.79
N LYS A 556 -14.44 -10.19 -43.80
CA LYS A 556 -13.87 -11.03 -44.86
C LYS A 556 -14.46 -12.44 -44.78
N ASP A 557 -14.72 -13.10 -45.91
CA ASP A 557 -15.12 -14.52 -45.98
C ASP A 557 -16.26 -14.93 -45.01
N ASN A 558 -17.33 -14.13 -44.92
CA ASN A 558 -18.48 -14.28 -43.99
C ASN A 558 -18.14 -14.16 -42.49
N GLN A 559 -16.94 -13.72 -42.15
CA GLN A 559 -16.52 -13.40 -40.80
C GLN A 559 -16.62 -11.89 -40.57
N THR A 560 -17.29 -11.49 -39.50
CA THR A 560 -17.33 -10.09 -39.05
C THR A 560 -16.82 -9.94 -37.62
N ALA A 561 -16.13 -8.86 -37.32
CA ALA A 561 -15.63 -8.57 -35.98
C ALA A 561 -15.57 -7.08 -35.71
N TYR A 562 -15.67 -6.72 -34.44
CA TYR A 562 -15.70 -5.34 -34.00
C TYR A 562 -14.69 -5.15 -32.87
N PHE A 563 -13.93 -4.07 -32.98
CA PHE A 563 -12.92 -3.69 -32.00
C PHE A 563 -13.11 -2.22 -31.65
N ASP A 564 -13.51 -1.96 -30.42
CA ASP A 564 -13.88 -0.62 -29.93
C ASP A 564 -12.85 -0.11 -28.91
N GLY A 565 -12.86 1.21 -28.68
CA GLY A 565 -12.11 1.82 -27.58
C GLY A 565 -10.68 2.25 -27.93
N TYR A 566 -10.33 2.27 -29.21
CA TYR A 566 -9.07 2.83 -29.65
C TYR A 566 -9.07 4.36 -29.54
N TYR A 567 -7.87 4.90 -29.42
CA TYR A 567 -7.61 6.31 -29.32
C TYR A 567 -6.37 6.66 -30.13
N VAL A 568 -6.49 7.62 -31.05
CA VAL A 568 -5.37 8.12 -31.83
C VAL A 568 -5.03 9.52 -31.31
N TYR A 569 -3.83 9.65 -30.77
CA TYR A 569 -3.30 10.94 -30.35
C TYR A 569 -3.11 11.86 -31.55
N ARG A 570 -3.09 13.17 -31.29
CA ARG A 570 -2.70 14.17 -32.29
C ARG A 570 -1.33 13.82 -32.84
N GLU A 571 -1.11 14.17 -34.09
CA GLU A 571 0.24 14.21 -34.61
C GLU A 571 1.08 15.11 -33.70
N ASN A 572 2.05 14.50 -33.02
CA ASN A 572 3.08 15.28 -32.36
C ASN A 572 4.04 15.69 -33.47
N GLU A 573 3.85 16.90 -34.01
CA GLU A 573 4.93 17.63 -34.67
C GLU A 573 6.05 17.83 -33.63
N ARG A 574 6.83 16.79 -33.36
CA ARG A 574 8.21 16.99 -32.91
C ARG A 574 8.98 17.33 -34.17
N ASP A 575 8.73 18.52 -34.67
CA ASP A 575 9.54 19.15 -35.68
C ASP A 575 10.97 19.19 -35.14
N PHE A 576 11.81 18.28 -35.60
CA PHE A 576 13.26 18.48 -35.54
C PHE A 576 13.70 19.67 -36.41
N GLU A 577 12.77 20.20 -37.23
CA GLU A 577 12.90 21.48 -37.93
C GLU A 577 12.74 22.69 -37.00
N ASN A 578 11.94 22.60 -35.94
CA ASN A 578 11.73 23.71 -35.02
C ASN A 578 12.90 23.82 -34.05
N THR A 579 13.39 25.06 -33.93
CA THR A 579 14.45 25.37 -32.98
C THR A 579 13.89 25.24 -31.56
N THR A 580 14.41 24.29 -30.80
CA THR A 580 14.07 24.14 -29.38
C THR A 580 15.15 24.82 -28.54
N PHE A 581 14.76 25.47 -27.46
CA PHE A 581 15.70 26.16 -26.59
C PHE A 581 15.72 25.53 -25.20
N SER A 582 16.87 25.51 -24.56
CA SER A 582 17.06 24.99 -23.21
C SER A 582 18.00 25.91 -22.42
N SER A 583 17.88 25.90 -21.09
CA SER A 583 18.71 26.70 -20.21
C SER A 583 19.15 25.91 -18.99
N PHE A 584 20.41 26.10 -18.59
CA PHE A 584 20.97 25.63 -17.33
C PHE A 584 21.23 26.83 -16.44
N LEU A 585 20.77 26.78 -15.19
CA LEU A 585 20.95 27.85 -14.21
C LEU A 585 21.50 27.25 -12.91
N PHE A 586 22.53 27.87 -12.35
CA PHE A 586 23.16 27.47 -11.10
C PHE A 586 23.80 28.68 -10.39
N THR A 587 24.13 28.51 -9.12
CA THR A 587 24.78 29.52 -8.27
C THR A 587 26.06 28.96 -7.65
N ASP A 588 26.89 29.81 -7.02
CA ASP A 588 28.16 29.35 -6.41
C ASP A 588 27.96 28.48 -5.16
N ARG A 589 26.81 28.60 -4.48
CA ARG A 589 26.44 27.87 -3.27
C ARG A 589 24.96 27.60 -3.21
N SER A 590 24.56 26.55 -2.49
CA SER A 590 23.15 26.25 -2.25
C SER A 590 22.54 27.00 -1.04
N ILE A 591 23.35 27.74 -0.25
CA ILE A 591 22.91 28.48 0.95
C ILE A 591 23.67 29.80 1.18
N TYR A 592 22.94 30.86 1.52
CA TYR A 592 23.44 32.22 1.78
C TYR A 592 22.84 32.80 3.06
N ARG A 593 23.41 33.90 3.53
CA ARG A 593 22.83 34.73 4.60
C ARG A 593 22.13 35.96 4.02
N PRO A 594 21.18 36.56 4.76
CA PRO A 594 20.67 37.89 4.44
C PRO A 594 21.83 38.89 4.22
N GLY A 595 21.70 39.74 3.20
CA GLY A 595 22.74 40.71 2.82
C GLY A 595 23.89 40.15 1.98
N GLN A 596 24.01 38.83 1.79
CA GLN A 596 25.07 38.26 0.95
C GLN A 596 24.76 38.40 -0.54
N THR A 597 25.84 38.51 -1.32
CA THR A 597 25.79 38.44 -2.77
C THR A 597 25.67 36.99 -3.23
N VAL A 598 24.64 36.69 -4.02
CA VAL A 598 24.44 35.42 -4.73
C VAL A 598 25.01 35.59 -6.13
N TYR A 599 26.02 34.78 -6.48
CA TYR A 599 26.54 34.73 -7.84
C TYR A 599 25.81 33.66 -8.63
N PHE A 600 25.36 33.98 -9.83
CA PHE A 600 24.69 33.03 -10.70
C PHE A 600 25.35 32.95 -12.08
N LYS A 601 25.13 31.82 -12.74
CA LYS A 601 25.44 31.64 -14.16
C LYS A 601 24.31 30.88 -14.84
N ALA A 602 23.90 31.37 -16.00
CA ALA A 602 22.97 30.70 -16.88
C ALA A 602 23.63 30.39 -18.23
N ILE A 603 23.29 29.26 -18.84
CA ILE A 603 23.76 28.84 -20.17
C ILE A 603 22.55 28.45 -20.99
N LEU A 604 22.28 29.21 -22.06
CA LEU A 604 21.20 29.01 -23.00
C LEU A 604 21.73 28.30 -24.25
N LEU A 605 21.04 27.24 -24.65
CA LEU A 605 21.35 26.46 -25.83
C LEU A 605 20.14 26.46 -26.77
N GLU A 606 20.41 26.57 -28.06
CA GLU A 606 19.45 26.25 -29.11
C GLU A 606 19.76 24.86 -29.65
N ARG A 607 18.72 24.12 -30.01
CA ARG A 607 18.83 22.79 -30.60
C ARG A 607 18.01 22.76 -31.88
N GLN A 608 18.72 22.58 -32.98
CA GLN A 608 18.15 22.40 -34.32
C GLN A 608 18.63 21.06 -34.87
N LYS A 609 17.72 20.25 -35.46
CA LYS A 609 18.05 18.97 -36.09
C LYS A 609 18.91 18.05 -35.20
N GLY A 610 18.61 18.03 -33.91
CA GLY A 610 19.31 17.20 -32.92
C GLY A 610 20.65 17.76 -32.42
N LYS A 611 21.25 18.77 -33.08
CA LYS A 611 22.52 19.40 -32.70
C LYS A 611 22.27 20.60 -31.78
N SER A 612 22.97 20.63 -30.64
CA SER A 612 22.93 21.76 -29.70
C SER A 612 24.05 22.76 -29.97
N THR A 613 23.71 24.03 -30.09
CA THR A 613 24.64 25.17 -30.22
C THR A 613 24.35 26.21 -29.15
N PRO A 614 25.35 27.03 -28.76
CA PRO A 614 25.11 28.12 -27.82
C PRO A 614 24.15 29.17 -28.39
N PHE A 615 23.18 29.62 -27.60
CA PHE A 615 22.22 30.66 -28.01
C PHE A 615 22.75 32.05 -27.66
N SER A 616 23.69 32.54 -28.48
CA SER A 616 24.47 33.76 -28.25
C SER A 616 23.78 35.06 -28.67
N GLU A 617 24.18 36.18 -28.08
CA GLU A 617 23.72 37.54 -28.40
C GLU A 617 22.21 37.77 -28.21
N GLN A 618 21.62 37.19 -27.17
CA GLN A 618 20.18 37.26 -26.88
C GLN A 618 19.91 37.99 -25.56
N ASP A 619 18.88 38.83 -25.58
CA ASP A 619 18.39 39.50 -24.37
C ASP A 619 17.67 38.50 -23.46
N VAL A 620 18.08 38.51 -22.19
CA VAL A 620 17.59 37.62 -21.14
C VAL A 620 17.31 38.47 -19.91
N SER A 621 16.13 38.30 -19.30
CA SER A 621 15.89 38.80 -17.96
C SER A 621 16.21 37.73 -16.93
N VAL A 622 16.84 38.14 -15.85
CA VAL A 622 17.11 37.28 -14.69
C VAL A 622 16.48 37.93 -13.48
N THR A 623 15.61 37.22 -12.79
CA THR A 623 14.77 37.76 -11.72
C THR A 623 14.99 36.98 -10.43
N LEU A 624 15.22 37.70 -9.33
CA LEU A 624 15.32 37.12 -7.99
C LEU A 624 13.94 37.18 -7.31
N HIS A 625 13.48 36.06 -6.77
CA HIS A 625 12.24 35.96 -6.00
C HIS A 625 12.51 35.55 -4.53
N ASN A 626 11.69 36.07 -3.62
CA ASN A 626 11.70 35.68 -2.21
C ASN A 626 10.88 34.40 -1.94
N VAL A 627 10.78 34.01 -0.67
CA VAL A 627 10.05 32.81 -0.20
C VAL A 627 8.58 32.78 -0.61
N ASN A 628 7.94 33.93 -0.77
CA ASN A 628 6.54 34.04 -1.19
C ASN A 628 6.37 34.09 -2.73
N GLY A 629 7.46 34.02 -3.49
CA GLY A 629 7.46 34.19 -4.94
C GLY A 629 7.45 35.65 -5.41
N GLU A 630 7.57 36.62 -4.50
CA GLU A 630 7.60 38.04 -4.85
C GLU A 630 8.94 38.41 -5.48
N GLN A 631 8.89 39.14 -6.60
CA GLN A 631 10.06 39.66 -7.29
C GLN A 631 10.77 40.72 -6.43
N LEU A 632 12.05 40.48 -6.14
CA LEU A 632 12.91 41.40 -5.38
C LEU A 632 13.78 42.27 -6.28
N SER A 633 14.29 41.70 -7.36
CA SER A 633 15.21 42.37 -8.29
C SER A 633 15.18 41.69 -9.66
N GLU A 634 15.53 42.42 -10.71
CA GLU A 634 15.61 41.93 -12.08
C GLU A 634 16.81 42.55 -12.79
N LEU A 635 17.52 41.74 -13.57
CA LEU A 635 18.65 42.13 -14.40
C LEU A 635 18.32 41.82 -15.86
N HIS A 636 18.54 42.80 -16.74
CA HIS A 636 18.53 42.57 -18.18
C HIS A 636 19.96 42.41 -18.67
N VAL A 637 20.28 41.22 -19.16
CA VAL A 637 21.63 40.82 -19.59
C VAL A 637 21.57 40.19 -20.98
N LYS A 638 22.72 40.15 -21.66
CA LYS A 638 22.85 39.57 -22.99
C LYS A 638 23.77 38.35 -22.98
N THR A 639 23.37 37.26 -23.61
CA THR A 639 24.22 36.05 -23.70
C THR A 639 25.46 36.31 -24.54
N ASN A 640 26.61 35.79 -24.09
CA ASN A 640 27.88 35.86 -24.84
C ASN A 640 27.98 34.80 -25.94
N ASP A 641 29.13 34.72 -26.63
CA ASP A 641 29.42 33.73 -27.69
C ASP A 641 29.25 32.26 -27.27
N TYR A 642 29.28 31.98 -25.97
CA TYR A 642 29.04 30.65 -25.39
C TYR A 642 27.61 30.47 -24.88
N GLY A 643 26.68 31.35 -25.27
CA GLY A 643 25.28 31.29 -24.87
C GLY A 643 25.08 31.55 -23.38
N SER A 644 26.07 32.10 -22.69
CA SER A 644 26.04 32.23 -21.22
C SER A 644 25.87 33.65 -20.74
N VAL A 645 25.20 33.81 -19.61
CA VAL A 645 25.13 35.04 -18.80
C VAL A 645 25.58 34.72 -17.39
N ALA A 646 26.23 35.68 -16.75
CA ALA A 646 26.57 35.60 -15.33
C ALA A 646 26.26 36.95 -14.69
N GLY A 647 25.93 36.92 -13.41
CA GLY A 647 25.61 38.12 -12.67
C GLY A 647 25.56 37.84 -11.18
N GLU A 648 25.12 38.85 -10.46
CA GLU A 648 25.01 38.78 -9.02
C GLU A 648 23.75 39.49 -8.53
N PHE A 649 23.17 38.97 -7.45
CA PHE A 649 22.11 39.64 -6.69
C PHE A 649 22.55 39.83 -5.25
N ILE A 650 22.36 41.03 -4.72
CA ILE A 650 22.54 41.28 -3.29
C ILE A 650 21.23 40.92 -2.60
N LEU A 651 21.25 39.91 -1.73
CA LEU A 651 20.08 39.53 -0.95
C LEU A 651 19.70 40.67 0.00
N PRO A 652 18.40 40.93 0.23
CA PRO A 652 17.97 41.86 1.26
C PRO A 652 18.56 41.52 2.62
N SER A 653 18.94 42.53 3.40
CA SER A 653 19.41 42.35 4.78
C SER A 653 18.28 42.07 5.79
N SER A 654 17.02 42.16 5.35
CA SER A 654 15.81 41.91 6.13
C SER A 654 14.75 41.24 5.24
N GLY A 655 14.00 40.28 5.78
CA GLY A 655 12.98 39.54 5.04
C GLY A 655 12.69 38.18 5.69
N LEU A 656 11.87 37.35 5.04
CA LEU A 656 11.64 35.97 5.47
C LEU A 656 12.82 35.11 5.05
N ASN A 657 13.44 34.40 6.00
CA ASN A 657 14.38 33.32 5.69
C ASN A 657 13.63 32.13 5.07
N GLY A 658 14.33 31.36 4.23
CA GLY A 658 13.78 30.19 3.57
C GLY A 658 14.27 30.02 2.13
N GLN A 659 13.44 29.37 1.30
CA GLN A 659 13.80 29.02 -0.07
C GLN A 659 13.53 30.18 -1.03
N TYR A 660 14.59 30.76 -1.59
CA TYR A 660 14.54 31.78 -2.63
C TYR A 660 14.70 31.13 -4.01
N SER A 661 14.40 31.87 -5.07
CA SER A 661 14.66 31.40 -6.44
C SER A 661 15.19 32.50 -7.35
N ILE A 662 16.02 32.08 -8.32
CA ILE A 662 16.35 32.89 -9.50
C ILE A 662 15.60 32.30 -10.69
N GLU A 663 14.89 33.15 -11.43
CA GLU A 663 14.28 32.85 -12.71
C GLU A 663 15.14 33.44 -13.83
N VAL A 664 15.39 32.68 -14.88
CA VAL A 664 15.95 33.16 -16.15
C VAL A 664 14.87 33.06 -17.21
N ASN A 665 14.57 34.18 -17.86
CA ASN A 665 13.52 34.30 -18.85
C ASN A 665 14.07 34.88 -20.17
N SER A 666 13.74 34.23 -21.29
CA SER A 666 14.00 34.77 -22.63
C SER A 666 12.73 34.70 -23.46
N THR A 667 12.11 35.86 -23.67
CA THR A 667 10.85 35.97 -24.42
C THR A 667 10.98 35.49 -25.87
N LYS A 668 12.13 35.74 -26.51
CA LYS A 668 12.38 35.33 -27.90
C LYS A 668 12.54 33.83 -28.06
N ALA A 669 13.06 33.14 -27.04
CA ALA A 669 13.25 31.69 -27.04
C ALA A 669 12.16 30.93 -26.25
N GLY A 670 11.21 31.63 -25.64
CA GLY A 670 10.19 31.03 -24.77
C GLY A 670 10.76 30.26 -23.58
N ILE A 671 11.96 30.62 -23.12
CA ILE A 671 12.63 29.95 -22.00
C ILE A 671 12.16 30.59 -20.69
N VAL A 672 11.76 29.76 -19.73
CA VAL A 672 11.59 30.13 -18.32
C VAL A 672 12.23 29.01 -17.49
N GLN A 673 13.29 29.32 -16.75
CA GLN A 673 14.03 28.36 -15.93
C GLN A 673 14.23 28.88 -14.52
N HIS A 674 13.90 28.07 -13.51
CA HIS A 674 14.10 28.41 -12.11
C HIS A 674 15.25 27.63 -11.48
N TYR A 675 15.94 28.25 -10.52
CA TYR A 675 16.87 27.59 -9.60
C TYR A 675 16.58 28.05 -8.18
N TYR A 676 16.42 27.09 -7.26
CA TYR A 676 16.09 27.36 -5.86
C TYR A 676 17.32 27.22 -4.96
N PHE A 677 17.44 28.10 -3.97
CA PHE A 677 18.53 28.10 -2.98
C PHE A 677 18.03 28.62 -1.63
N SER A 678 18.75 28.31 -0.55
CA SER A 678 18.35 28.68 0.82
C SER A 678 18.97 30.01 1.27
N VAL A 679 18.20 30.84 1.97
CA VAL A 679 18.67 32.04 2.66
C VAL A 679 18.35 31.89 4.15
N GLU A 680 19.39 31.75 4.97
CA GLU A 680 19.26 31.44 6.41
C GLU A 680 20.29 32.21 7.24
N ASP A 681 19.94 32.53 8.47
CA ASP A 681 20.88 33.05 9.48
C ASP A 681 21.74 31.91 10.07
N TYR A 682 22.69 31.40 9.27
CA TYR A 682 23.56 30.30 9.68
C TYR A 682 24.96 30.77 10.06
N LYS A 683 25.57 30.19 11.09
CA LYS A 683 27.01 30.35 11.38
C LYS A 683 27.81 29.26 10.66
N ARG A 684 28.98 29.59 10.11
CA ARG A 684 29.86 28.55 9.52
C ARG A 684 30.32 27.64 10.65
N PRO A 685 30.17 26.31 10.52
CA PRO A 685 30.61 25.40 11.55
C PRO A 685 32.14 25.47 11.69
N LYS A 686 32.64 25.44 12.92
CA LYS A 686 34.07 25.45 13.25
C LYS A 686 34.64 24.04 13.41
N PHE A 687 33.78 23.06 13.63
CA PHE A 687 34.15 21.67 13.77
C PHE A 687 33.13 20.72 13.14
N GLU A 688 33.55 19.48 12.97
CA GLU A 688 32.71 18.36 12.57
C GLU A 688 32.72 17.26 13.64
N THR A 689 31.68 16.45 13.64
CA THR A 689 31.59 15.23 14.44
C THR A 689 31.21 14.07 13.52
N ASN A 690 31.85 12.92 13.71
CA ASN A 690 31.66 11.73 12.88
C ASN A 690 31.80 10.46 13.74
N PHE A 691 31.09 9.39 13.35
CA PHE A 691 31.26 8.06 13.95
C PHE A 691 32.33 7.25 13.22
N LYS A 692 33.08 6.42 13.96
CA LYS A 692 34.02 5.46 13.36
C LYS A 692 33.24 4.25 12.80
N PRO A 693 33.67 3.65 11.67
CA PRO A 693 33.05 2.44 11.13
C PRO A 693 33.06 1.28 12.14
N VAL A 694 31.97 0.51 12.17
CA VAL A 694 31.77 -0.58 13.12
C VAL A 694 32.08 -1.91 12.44
N THR A 695 33.28 -2.45 12.71
CA THR A 695 33.77 -3.70 12.11
C THR A 695 33.37 -4.96 12.90
N GLN A 696 32.85 -4.79 14.11
CA GLN A 696 32.42 -5.89 14.97
C GLN A 696 31.04 -6.42 14.54
N THR A 697 30.84 -7.73 14.73
CA THR A 697 29.57 -8.40 14.45
C THR A 697 28.85 -8.71 15.75
N PHE A 698 27.66 -8.16 15.93
CA PHE A 698 26.82 -8.33 17.12
C PHE A 698 25.68 -9.32 16.86
N LYS A 699 25.20 -9.95 17.93
CA LYS A 699 23.89 -10.60 17.99
C LYS A 699 22.95 -9.81 18.92
N VAL A 700 21.66 -10.08 18.80
CA VAL A 700 20.66 -9.49 19.72
C VAL A 700 21.05 -9.74 21.18
N ASN A 701 20.76 -8.77 22.04
CA ASN A 701 21.14 -8.70 23.46
C ASN A 701 22.62 -8.47 23.78
N ASP A 702 23.51 -8.38 22.79
CA ASP A 702 24.90 -7.96 23.03
C ASP A 702 24.97 -6.49 23.48
N SER A 703 26.04 -6.15 24.21
CA SER A 703 26.39 -4.76 24.48
C SER A 703 27.24 -4.22 23.33
N VAL A 704 26.80 -3.09 22.77
CA VAL A 704 27.41 -2.44 21.61
C VAL A 704 28.11 -1.16 22.09
N ILE A 705 29.38 -0.99 21.70
CA ILE A 705 30.16 0.21 21.96
C ILE A 705 30.40 0.91 20.62
N VAL A 706 29.90 2.14 20.49
CA VAL A 706 30.04 2.99 19.30
C VAL A 706 30.98 4.13 19.62
N LYS A 707 31.99 4.33 18.78
CA LYS A 707 33.00 5.39 18.97
C LYS A 707 32.81 6.49 17.94
N GLY A 708 32.88 7.74 18.38
CA GLY A 708 32.87 8.92 17.52
C GLY A 708 34.00 9.89 17.84
N THR A 709 34.17 10.88 16.98
CA THR A 709 35.24 11.89 17.06
C THR A 709 34.68 13.26 16.75
N ALA A 710 35.15 14.29 17.45
CA ALA A 710 34.89 15.69 17.15
C ALA A 710 36.21 16.43 16.85
N LEU A 711 36.30 17.00 15.64
CA LEU A 711 37.52 17.62 15.12
C LEU A 711 37.21 18.99 14.53
N ALA A 712 37.97 20.01 14.91
CA ALA A 712 37.89 21.33 14.29
C ALA A 712 38.32 21.25 12.81
N TYR A 713 37.74 22.06 11.93
CA TYR A 713 38.21 22.17 10.54
C TYR A 713 39.65 22.69 10.42
N ALA A 714 40.17 23.31 11.50
CA ALA A 714 41.58 23.70 11.61
C ALA A 714 42.51 22.53 12.03
N GLY A 715 41.97 21.34 12.30
CA GLY A 715 42.71 20.12 12.66
C GLY A 715 42.93 19.87 14.15
N SER A 716 42.45 20.75 15.05
CA SER A 716 42.55 20.55 16.51
C SER A 716 41.42 19.67 17.06
N HIS A 717 41.72 18.86 18.08
CA HIS A 717 40.73 18.05 18.79
C HIS A 717 39.77 18.92 19.61
N ILE A 718 38.48 18.58 19.59
CA ILE A 718 37.47 19.22 20.42
C ILE A 718 37.35 18.42 21.73
N THR A 719 38.08 18.84 22.77
CA THR A 719 38.16 18.17 24.08
C THR A 719 37.09 18.71 25.04
N ASP A 720 36.72 17.90 26.04
CA ASP A 720 35.74 18.25 27.08
C ASP A 720 34.38 18.75 26.56
N ALA A 721 34.05 18.41 25.31
CA ALA A 721 32.80 18.80 24.68
C ALA A 721 31.67 17.90 25.18
N LYS A 722 30.53 18.51 25.50
CA LYS A 722 29.35 17.79 25.98
C LYS A 722 28.72 17.02 24.81
N VAL A 723 28.57 15.71 24.94
CA VAL A 723 27.92 14.85 23.95
C VAL A 723 26.60 14.35 24.50
N VAL A 724 25.48 14.81 23.94
CA VAL A 724 24.14 14.27 24.24
C VAL A 724 23.79 13.26 23.17
N TYR A 725 23.40 12.05 23.54
CA TYR A 725 23.11 11.00 22.56
C TYR A 725 21.76 10.34 22.76
N ARG A 726 21.27 9.75 21.66
CA ARG A 726 20.04 8.95 21.60
C ARG A 726 20.23 7.77 20.66
N VAL A 727 19.72 6.61 21.06
CA VAL A 727 19.73 5.36 20.28
C VAL A 727 18.28 4.93 20.01
N VAL A 728 17.93 4.77 18.73
CA VAL A 728 16.58 4.42 18.28
C VAL A 728 16.61 3.17 17.41
N ARG A 729 15.83 2.14 17.76
CA ARG A 729 15.68 0.89 16.99
C ARG A 729 14.58 1.01 15.94
N LYS A 730 14.83 0.50 14.73
CA LYS A 730 13.85 0.23 13.66
C LYS A 730 14.02 -1.23 13.19
N VAL A 731 12.93 -1.91 12.82
CA VAL A 731 12.97 -3.30 12.32
C VAL A 731 12.98 -3.31 10.79
N GLN A 732 13.85 -4.14 10.21
CA GLN A 732 13.97 -4.37 8.77
C GLN A 732 13.98 -5.88 8.50
N TYR A 733 13.30 -6.33 7.44
CA TYR A 733 13.31 -7.74 7.02
C TYR A 733 14.21 -7.97 5.79
N PRO A 734 14.72 -9.20 5.60
CA PRO A 734 15.47 -9.58 4.41
C PRO A 734 14.59 -9.53 3.15
N ARG A 735 15.21 -9.37 1.97
CA ARG A 735 14.50 -9.16 0.69
C ARG A 735 13.48 -10.25 0.38
N TRP A 736 13.77 -11.51 0.72
CA TRP A 736 12.88 -12.65 0.47
C TRP A 736 11.57 -12.58 1.26
N TYR A 737 11.57 -11.94 2.44
CA TYR A 737 10.38 -11.81 3.29
C TYR A 737 9.25 -11.09 2.53
N TYR A 738 9.60 -10.05 1.77
CA TYR A 738 8.65 -9.24 1.01
C TYR A 738 8.20 -9.87 -0.32
N TRP A 739 8.74 -11.03 -0.71
CA TRP A 739 8.25 -11.75 -1.90
C TRP A 739 6.88 -12.37 -1.68
N TYR A 740 6.55 -12.69 -0.43
CA TYR A 740 5.32 -13.41 -0.06
C TYR A 740 4.52 -12.72 1.05
N ARG A 741 5.06 -11.67 1.68
CA ARG A 741 4.41 -10.93 2.75
C ARG A 741 4.34 -9.43 2.43
N PRO A 742 3.28 -8.73 2.90
CA PRO A 742 3.14 -7.29 2.70
C PRO A 742 4.27 -6.51 3.40
N TRP A 743 4.45 -5.28 2.98
CA TRP A 743 5.42 -4.36 3.58
C TRP A 743 5.13 -4.16 5.07
N PHE A 744 6.15 -4.29 5.91
CA PHE A 744 6.05 -4.09 7.35
C PHE A 744 6.49 -2.69 7.71
N ASN A 745 5.63 -1.93 8.38
CA ASN A 745 5.97 -0.62 8.90
C ASN A 745 6.43 -0.75 10.36
N SER A 746 7.72 -0.55 10.61
CA SER A 746 8.27 -0.55 11.97
C SER A 746 8.16 0.84 12.58
N GLU A 747 7.53 0.94 13.75
CA GLU A 747 7.64 2.15 14.57
C GLU A 747 9.03 2.23 15.22
N PRO A 748 9.69 3.40 15.21
CA PRO A 748 10.96 3.58 15.92
C PRO A 748 10.76 3.48 17.45
N GLN A 749 11.67 2.82 18.16
CA GLN A 749 11.68 2.74 19.63
C GLN A 749 13.00 3.25 20.21
N GLU A 750 12.97 4.10 21.23
CA GLU A 750 14.18 4.53 21.91
C GLU A 750 14.72 3.43 22.82
N ILE A 751 16.01 3.12 22.68
CA ILE A 751 16.70 2.05 23.40
C ILE A 751 17.57 2.62 24.51
N SER A 752 18.17 3.78 24.29
CA SER A 752 19.04 4.45 25.25
C SER A 752 19.14 5.93 24.91
N HIS A 753 19.28 6.77 25.92
CA HIS A 753 19.70 8.16 25.80
C HIS A 753 20.64 8.47 26.96
N GLY A 754 21.47 9.49 26.81
CA GLY A 754 22.41 9.87 27.85
C GLY A 754 23.32 11.01 27.46
N GLU A 755 24.28 11.29 28.33
CA GLU A 755 25.31 12.29 28.12
C GLU A 755 26.70 11.66 28.36
N THR A 756 27.68 12.08 27.58
CA THR A 756 29.10 11.77 27.76
C THR A 756 29.93 12.99 27.39
N ILE A 757 31.25 12.88 27.45
CA ILE A 757 32.18 13.95 27.07
C ILE A 757 33.24 13.44 26.11
N THR A 758 33.80 14.34 25.29
CA THR A 758 34.98 14.00 24.48
C THR A 758 36.24 13.98 25.33
N ASN A 759 37.13 13.03 25.05
CA ASN A 759 38.45 12.94 25.70
C ASN A 759 39.48 13.89 25.07
N ASP A 760 40.74 13.82 25.51
CA ASP A 760 41.86 14.64 25.03
C ASP A 760 42.16 14.50 23.52
N GLN A 761 41.73 13.38 22.92
CA GLN A 761 41.83 13.10 21.48
C GLN A 761 40.56 13.50 20.71
N GLY A 762 39.60 14.15 21.37
CA GLY A 762 38.31 14.51 20.80
C GLY A 762 37.40 13.31 20.55
N GLU A 763 37.66 12.15 21.14
CA GLU A 763 36.87 10.93 20.97
C GLU A 763 35.81 10.79 22.05
N PHE A 764 34.66 10.20 21.70
CA PHE A 764 33.59 9.85 22.63
C PHE A 764 33.09 8.42 22.39
N GLU A 765 32.58 7.79 23.44
CA GLU A 765 32.05 6.42 23.40
C GLU A 765 30.60 6.37 23.89
N ILE A 766 29.75 5.66 23.15
CA ILE A 766 28.34 5.42 23.47
C ILE A 766 28.15 3.91 23.63
N THR A 767 27.67 3.48 24.80
CA THR A 767 27.40 2.08 25.09
C THR A 767 25.90 1.84 25.25
N PHE A 768 25.35 0.85 24.54
CA PHE A 768 23.96 0.44 24.70
C PHE A 768 23.82 -1.08 24.57
N LYS A 769 22.67 -1.62 24.97
CA LYS A 769 22.33 -3.04 24.77
C LYS A 769 21.42 -3.18 23.56
N ALA A 770 21.74 -4.06 22.62
CA ALA A 770 20.99 -4.28 21.39
C ALA A 770 19.70 -5.08 21.64
N LEU A 771 18.70 -4.46 22.26
CA LEU A 771 17.42 -5.07 22.61
C LEU A 771 16.50 -5.25 21.39
N PRO A 772 16.15 -6.51 21.01
CA PRO A 772 15.29 -6.77 19.86
C PRO A 772 13.84 -6.30 20.08
N ASP A 773 13.05 -6.26 19.00
CA ASP A 773 11.59 -6.20 19.13
C ASP A 773 11.06 -7.61 19.37
N GLU A 774 10.61 -7.89 20.60
CA GLU A 774 10.14 -9.23 20.98
C GLU A 774 8.82 -9.63 20.32
N ARG A 775 8.08 -8.67 19.73
CA ARG A 775 6.84 -8.92 18.99
C ARG A 775 7.06 -9.54 17.62
N VAL A 776 8.31 -9.59 17.15
CA VAL A 776 8.67 -10.02 15.80
C VAL A 776 9.16 -11.47 15.81
N ASP A 777 8.61 -12.28 14.91
CA ASP A 777 8.97 -13.68 14.73
C ASP A 777 10.44 -13.85 14.31
N LYS A 778 11.20 -14.60 15.13
CA LYS A 778 12.62 -14.90 14.92
C LYS A 778 12.87 -15.71 13.65
N THR A 779 11.92 -16.56 13.25
CA THR A 779 12.05 -17.39 12.03
C THR A 779 12.08 -16.57 10.75
N SER A 780 11.59 -15.32 10.82
CA SER A 780 11.61 -14.37 9.71
C SER A 780 12.96 -13.67 9.51
N LEU A 781 13.98 -14.03 10.32
CA LEU A 781 15.33 -13.46 10.31
C LEU A 781 15.35 -11.91 10.26
N PRO A 782 14.65 -11.21 11.16
CA PRO A 782 14.66 -9.75 11.18
C PRO A 782 16.04 -9.18 11.51
N ILE A 783 16.34 -8.03 10.92
CA ILE A 783 17.48 -7.17 11.23
C ILE A 783 16.96 -5.95 11.99
N PHE A 784 17.54 -5.68 13.15
CA PHE A 784 17.24 -4.53 13.99
C PHE A 784 18.28 -3.43 13.75
N ASN A 785 17.85 -2.31 13.21
CA ASN A 785 18.66 -1.14 12.90
C ASN A 785 18.63 -0.18 14.09
N TYR A 786 19.75 -0.04 14.79
CA TYR A 786 19.92 0.93 15.88
C TYR A 786 20.55 2.19 15.32
N GLU A 787 19.75 3.24 15.16
CA GLU A 787 20.16 4.58 14.75
C GLU A 787 20.65 5.35 15.98
N ILE A 788 21.94 5.67 16.02
CA ILE A 788 22.59 6.41 17.09
C ILE A 788 22.83 7.83 16.61
N THR A 789 22.24 8.80 17.28
CA THR A 789 22.47 10.23 17.05
C THR A 789 23.21 10.83 18.24
N ALA A 790 24.25 11.61 17.98
CA ALA A 790 25.05 12.30 18.99
C ALA A 790 25.18 13.79 18.65
N ASP A 791 24.75 14.64 19.57
CA ASP A 791 24.86 16.10 19.55
C ASP A 791 26.05 16.53 20.41
N VAL A 792 27.13 16.97 19.76
CA VAL A 792 28.37 17.40 20.41
C VAL A 792 28.38 18.91 20.51
N THR A 793 28.46 19.44 21.74
CA THR A 793 28.50 20.88 22.03
C THR A 793 29.87 21.27 22.57
N ASP A 794 30.57 22.16 21.86
CA ASP A 794 31.87 22.66 22.30
C ASP A 794 31.76 23.62 23.49
N LEU A 795 32.90 24.00 24.08
CA LEU A 795 32.96 24.95 25.19
C LEU A 795 32.43 26.36 24.84
N ASN A 796 32.33 26.69 23.54
CA ASN A 796 31.80 27.97 23.06
C ASN A 796 30.29 27.91 22.77
N GLY A 797 29.63 26.77 23.05
CA GLY A 797 28.19 26.57 22.83
C GLY A 797 27.81 26.26 21.37
N GLU A 798 28.76 25.92 20.50
CA GLU A 798 28.47 25.45 19.14
C GLU A 798 28.16 23.94 19.16
N THR A 799 27.00 23.54 18.64
CA THR A 799 26.56 22.14 18.60
C THR A 799 26.62 21.57 17.18
N ARG A 800 27.12 20.34 17.04
CA ARG A 800 27.14 19.57 15.80
C ARG A 800 26.60 18.17 16.04
N SER A 801 25.78 17.68 15.11
CA SER A 801 25.16 16.36 15.19
C SER A 801 25.82 15.37 14.23
N ALA A 802 25.99 14.13 14.68
CA ALA A 802 26.32 12.98 13.84
C ALA A 802 25.30 11.86 14.06
N THR A 803 25.02 11.10 13.01
CA THR A 803 24.18 9.90 13.09
C THR A 803 24.90 8.71 12.44
N THR A 804 24.82 7.54 13.07
CA THR A 804 25.24 6.26 12.50
C THR A 804 24.20 5.18 12.76
N THR A 805 24.26 4.08 12.02
CA THR A 805 23.33 2.96 12.18
C THR A 805 24.10 1.67 12.38
N ILE A 806 23.69 0.88 13.37
CA ILE A 806 24.22 -0.46 13.63
C ILE A 806 23.11 -1.48 13.45
N ASN A 807 23.36 -2.47 12.62
CA ASN A 807 22.44 -3.55 12.31
C ASN A 807 22.79 -4.79 13.13
N VAL A 808 21.80 -5.32 13.85
CA VAL A 808 21.95 -6.50 14.69
C VAL A 808 20.79 -7.45 14.42
N GLY A 809 21.04 -8.76 14.35
CA GLY A 809 20.01 -9.75 14.06
C GLY A 809 20.23 -11.02 14.86
N TYR A 810 19.36 -12.01 14.60
CA TYR A 810 19.53 -13.38 15.13
C TYR A 810 20.57 -14.19 14.35
N HIS A 811 21.03 -13.67 13.21
CA HIS A 811 22.12 -14.20 12.38
C HIS A 811 23.21 -13.14 12.22
N ALA A 812 24.41 -13.55 11.85
CA ALA A 812 25.59 -12.70 11.80
C ALA A 812 26.18 -12.49 10.39
N LEU A 813 25.66 -13.24 9.41
CA LEU A 813 26.17 -13.32 8.05
C LEU A 813 25.04 -13.12 7.04
N ILE A 814 25.35 -12.38 5.98
CA ILE A 814 24.60 -12.29 4.74
C ILE A 814 25.52 -12.82 3.63
N ALA A 815 25.14 -13.94 3.02
CA ALA A 815 25.84 -14.51 1.88
C ALA A 815 24.93 -14.40 0.65
N ASN A 816 25.40 -13.70 -0.39
CA ASN A 816 24.65 -13.51 -1.63
C ASN A 816 25.42 -14.09 -2.82
N ILE A 817 24.70 -14.70 -3.75
CA ILE A 817 25.20 -15.13 -5.06
C ILE A 817 24.63 -14.24 -6.17
N SER A 818 25.50 -13.81 -7.08
CA SER A 818 25.10 -13.03 -8.25
C SER A 818 25.75 -13.57 -9.52
N ILE A 819 24.97 -13.55 -10.60
CA ILE A 819 25.35 -14.05 -11.92
C ILE A 819 24.56 -13.29 -12.98
N ALA A 820 25.06 -13.24 -14.21
CA ALA A 820 24.28 -12.70 -15.32
C ALA A 820 23.02 -13.54 -15.59
N GLU A 821 21.91 -12.89 -15.92
CA GLU A 821 20.62 -13.53 -16.19
C GLU A 821 20.68 -14.49 -17.39
N GLN A 822 21.53 -14.17 -18.37
CA GLN A 822 21.77 -14.99 -19.56
C GLN A 822 23.27 -15.25 -19.75
N LEU A 823 23.62 -16.48 -20.07
CA LEU A 823 24.99 -16.94 -20.29
C LEU A 823 25.12 -17.66 -21.63
N ASP A 824 25.98 -17.14 -22.50
CA ASP A 824 26.39 -17.86 -23.71
C ASP A 824 27.28 -19.04 -23.32
N LYS A 825 26.74 -20.26 -23.41
CA LYS A 825 27.43 -21.46 -22.95
C LYS A 825 28.70 -21.80 -23.75
N THR A 826 28.94 -21.13 -24.88
CA THR A 826 30.16 -21.33 -25.67
C THR A 826 31.38 -20.62 -25.08
N LYS A 827 31.17 -19.59 -24.25
CA LYS A 827 32.21 -18.86 -23.52
C LYS A 827 32.65 -19.62 -22.26
N LYS A 828 33.93 -19.49 -21.91
CA LYS A 828 34.58 -20.29 -20.83
C LYS A 828 34.89 -19.47 -19.57
N ASP A 829 34.76 -18.16 -19.65
CA ASP A 829 35.15 -17.17 -18.64
C ASP A 829 33.98 -16.72 -17.76
N HIS A 830 32.85 -17.44 -17.83
CA HIS A 830 31.72 -17.18 -16.94
C HIS A 830 32.08 -17.45 -15.48
N LYS A 831 31.74 -16.48 -14.64
CA LYS A 831 31.99 -16.52 -13.21
C LYS A 831 30.71 -16.18 -12.44
N LEU A 832 30.61 -16.80 -11.28
CA LEU A 832 29.62 -16.46 -10.26
C LEU A 832 30.31 -15.64 -9.18
N ASN A 833 29.65 -14.56 -8.74
CA ASN A 833 30.17 -13.69 -7.68
C ASN A 833 29.49 -14.03 -6.35
N ILE A 834 30.31 -14.20 -5.31
CA ILE A 834 29.88 -14.51 -3.95
C ILE A 834 30.23 -13.32 -3.06
N SER A 835 29.25 -12.79 -2.35
CA SER A 835 29.44 -11.69 -1.41
C SER A 835 29.03 -12.15 -0.01
N THR A 836 29.99 -12.20 0.91
CA THR A 836 29.77 -12.49 2.33
C THR A 836 30.03 -11.24 3.16
N LYS A 837 29.00 -10.78 3.87
CA LYS A 837 29.04 -9.56 4.67
C LYS A 837 28.41 -9.80 6.04
N ASN A 838 28.83 -9.03 7.05
CA ASN A 838 28.06 -8.92 8.28
C ASN A 838 26.82 -8.05 8.02
N LEU A 839 25.98 -7.90 9.03
CA LEU A 839 24.77 -7.08 8.92
C LEU A 839 25.05 -5.59 8.71
N ASN A 840 26.26 -5.11 9.01
CA ASN A 840 26.71 -3.73 8.84
C ASN A 840 27.35 -3.47 7.47
N GLY A 841 27.35 -4.46 6.57
CA GLY A 841 27.85 -4.31 5.20
C GLY A 841 29.36 -4.54 5.04
N GLU A 842 30.08 -4.82 6.13
CA GLU A 842 31.51 -5.14 6.13
C GLU A 842 31.73 -6.58 5.70
N PHE A 843 32.79 -6.82 4.93
CA PHE A 843 33.17 -8.15 4.48
C PHE A 843 33.56 -9.06 5.65
N VAL A 844 33.12 -10.31 5.62
CA VAL A 844 33.53 -11.36 6.56
C VAL A 844 33.79 -12.64 5.77
N PRO A 845 34.92 -13.33 5.97
CA PRO A 845 35.17 -14.61 5.32
C PRO A 845 34.12 -15.64 5.76
N ALA A 846 33.67 -16.47 4.82
CA ALA A 846 32.80 -17.60 5.10
C ALA A 846 33.02 -18.72 4.08
N GLU A 847 32.91 -19.95 4.58
CA GLU A 847 32.98 -21.17 3.78
C GLU A 847 31.56 -21.69 3.50
N GLY A 848 31.40 -22.38 2.37
CA GLY A 848 30.12 -22.97 2.02
C GLY A 848 30.15 -23.83 0.76
N SER A 849 28.96 -24.15 0.25
CA SER A 849 28.77 -24.92 -0.97
C SER A 849 27.82 -24.25 -1.95
N ILE A 850 28.08 -24.45 -3.24
CA ILE A 850 27.23 -24.02 -4.35
C ILE A 850 26.79 -25.25 -5.16
N LYS A 851 25.51 -25.32 -5.47
CA LYS A 851 24.90 -26.37 -6.30
C LYS A 851 24.08 -25.77 -7.43
N ILE A 852 24.27 -26.26 -8.66
CA ILE A 852 23.54 -25.78 -9.84
C ILE A 852 22.74 -26.92 -10.47
N TYR A 853 21.43 -26.72 -10.61
CA TYR A 853 20.50 -27.69 -11.19
C TYR A 853 19.89 -27.16 -12.48
N LYS A 854 19.85 -27.97 -13.54
CA LYS A 854 18.98 -27.71 -14.71
C LYS A 854 17.53 -27.85 -14.28
N LEU A 855 16.69 -26.87 -14.58
CA LEU A 855 15.26 -26.96 -14.30
C LEU A 855 14.52 -27.78 -15.36
N GLN A 856 13.50 -28.52 -14.93
CA GLN A 856 12.63 -29.32 -15.81
C GLN A 856 11.52 -28.45 -16.41
N ALA A 857 11.71 -28.04 -17.65
CA ALA A 857 10.73 -27.28 -18.42
C ALA A 857 9.53 -28.15 -18.87
N PRO A 858 8.38 -27.54 -19.20
CA PRO A 858 7.26 -28.24 -19.83
C PRO A 858 7.69 -28.87 -21.15
N ASN A 859 7.09 -30.00 -21.53
CA ASN A 859 7.37 -30.70 -22.78
C ASN A 859 6.59 -30.18 -24.00
N ARG A 860 5.95 -29.01 -23.87
CA ARG A 860 5.10 -28.38 -24.89
C ARG A 860 5.19 -26.88 -24.77
N VAL A 861 4.97 -26.16 -25.86
CA VAL A 861 4.96 -24.70 -25.84
C VAL A 861 3.67 -24.19 -25.23
N LEU A 862 3.81 -23.32 -24.23
CA LEU A 862 2.71 -22.73 -23.49
C LEU A 862 2.58 -21.23 -23.81
N ARG A 863 1.34 -20.78 -24.00
CA ARG A 863 0.97 -19.37 -24.01
C ARG A 863 0.79 -18.86 -22.58
N PRO A 864 0.91 -17.54 -22.35
CA PRO A 864 0.49 -16.94 -21.10
C PRO A 864 -0.98 -17.25 -20.79
N ARG A 865 -1.27 -17.75 -19.59
CA ARG A 865 -2.65 -17.99 -19.16
C ARG A 865 -3.39 -16.65 -19.00
N PRO A 866 -4.69 -16.58 -19.35
CA PRO A 866 -5.50 -15.39 -19.11
C PRO A 866 -5.81 -15.15 -17.62
N TRP A 867 -5.69 -16.17 -16.78
CA TRP A 867 -5.82 -16.13 -15.31
C TRP A 867 -5.06 -17.28 -14.64
N ASN A 868 -4.81 -17.18 -13.34
CA ASN A 868 -4.16 -18.23 -12.54
C ASN A 868 -4.98 -19.53 -12.55
N ALA A 869 -4.32 -20.68 -12.39
CA ALA A 869 -5.02 -21.96 -12.31
C ALA A 869 -6.01 -21.99 -11.14
N PRO A 870 -7.22 -22.58 -11.31
CA PRO A 870 -8.20 -22.69 -10.23
C PRO A 870 -7.70 -23.64 -9.14
N ASP A 871 -8.20 -23.45 -7.92
CA ASP A 871 -7.96 -24.37 -6.80
C ASP A 871 -8.66 -25.73 -6.99
N TYR A 872 -9.81 -25.77 -7.65
CA TYR A 872 -10.41 -27.02 -8.12
C TYR A 872 -10.23 -27.19 -9.63
N GLN A 873 -9.47 -28.24 -9.97
CA GLN A 873 -9.22 -28.62 -11.35
C GLN A 873 -10.15 -29.78 -11.75
N GLU A 874 -11.44 -29.46 -11.93
CA GLU A 874 -12.45 -30.47 -12.24
C GLU A 874 -12.30 -31.06 -13.66
N ILE A 875 -11.70 -30.31 -14.58
CA ILE A 875 -11.32 -30.84 -15.89
C ILE A 875 -10.11 -31.76 -15.69
N PRO A 876 -10.20 -33.07 -16.02
CA PRO A 876 -9.07 -33.98 -15.90
C PRO A 876 -7.87 -33.50 -16.70
N ALA A 877 -6.65 -33.64 -16.15
CA ALA A 877 -5.43 -33.10 -16.76
C ALA A 877 -5.23 -33.52 -18.23
N GLU A 878 -5.54 -34.76 -18.59
CA GLU A 878 -5.40 -35.26 -19.96
C GLU A 878 -6.45 -34.66 -20.91
N GLU A 879 -7.69 -34.48 -20.43
CA GLU A 879 -8.74 -33.78 -21.18
C GLU A 879 -8.38 -32.29 -21.36
N PHE A 880 -7.87 -31.65 -20.30
CA PHE A 880 -7.42 -30.26 -20.34
C PHE A 880 -6.31 -30.07 -21.38
N LYS A 881 -5.26 -30.90 -21.34
CA LYS A 881 -4.16 -30.82 -22.32
C LYS A 881 -4.61 -31.13 -23.75
N THR A 882 -5.65 -31.93 -23.92
CA THR A 882 -6.19 -32.22 -25.25
C THR A 882 -6.98 -31.04 -25.82
N LYS A 883 -7.81 -30.39 -24.99
CA LYS A 883 -8.67 -29.26 -25.40
C LYS A 883 -7.94 -27.91 -25.39
N PHE A 884 -6.94 -27.75 -24.52
CA PHE A 884 -6.14 -26.55 -24.31
C PHE A 884 -4.63 -26.88 -24.35
N PRO A 885 -4.11 -27.39 -25.48
CA PRO A 885 -2.75 -27.93 -25.57
C PRO A 885 -1.64 -26.92 -25.24
N HIS A 886 -1.90 -25.64 -25.44
CA HIS A 886 -0.95 -24.55 -25.22
C HIS A 886 -1.15 -23.82 -23.90
N GLU A 887 -1.95 -24.36 -22.97
CA GLU A 887 -2.12 -23.78 -21.66
C GLU A 887 -1.51 -24.67 -20.58
N ALA A 888 -0.91 -24.03 -19.57
CA ALA A 888 -0.49 -24.72 -18.36
C ALA A 888 -1.74 -25.23 -17.62
N TYR A 889 -1.71 -26.44 -17.08
CA TYR A 889 -2.83 -26.94 -16.27
C TYR A 889 -2.87 -26.25 -14.90
N THR A 890 -1.68 -26.08 -14.32
CA THR A 890 -1.37 -25.42 -13.06
C THR A 890 -0.47 -24.19 -13.34
N ASN A 891 0.81 -24.25 -12.96
CA ASN A 891 1.79 -23.18 -13.06
C ASN A 891 3.01 -23.57 -13.91
N GLU A 892 2.86 -24.52 -14.84
CA GLU A 892 3.97 -25.04 -15.66
C GLU A 892 4.69 -23.96 -16.49
N GLN A 893 4.05 -22.83 -16.76
CA GLN A 893 4.65 -21.71 -17.49
C GLN A 893 5.68 -20.92 -16.68
N ASN A 894 5.68 -21.04 -15.34
CA ASN A 894 6.55 -20.26 -14.47
C ASN A 894 7.77 -21.08 -13.99
N PRO A 895 9.01 -20.70 -14.39
CA PRO A 895 10.23 -21.41 -13.98
C PRO A 895 10.46 -21.51 -12.47
N VAL A 896 9.86 -20.63 -11.67
CA VAL A 896 9.96 -20.68 -10.21
C VAL A 896 9.43 -22.00 -9.64
N HIS A 897 8.38 -22.54 -10.25
CA HIS A 897 7.74 -23.79 -9.82
C HIS A 897 8.29 -25.04 -10.52
N TRP A 898 9.28 -24.88 -11.41
CA TRP A 898 9.88 -26.03 -12.09
C TRP A 898 10.70 -26.87 -11.10
N LYS A 899 10.54 -28.18 -11.21
CA LYS A 899 11.29 -29.12 -10.38
C LYS A 899 12.78 -29.04 -10.72
N LYS A 900 13.62 -29.16 -9.68
CA LYS A 900 15.07 -29.34 -9.83
C LYS A 900 15.30 -30.62 -10.62
N GLY A 901 15.94 -30.51 -11.78
CA GLY A 901 16.34 -31.63 -12.61
C GLY A 901 17.74 -32.10 -12.26
N LYS A 902 18.58 -32.29 -13.28
CA LYS A 902 19.94 -32.81 -13.12
C LYS A 902 20.83 -31.79 -12.40
N LEU A 903 21.56 -32.23 -11.36
CA LEU A 903 22.69 -31.51 -10.79
C LEU A 903 23.82 -31.49 -11.83
N VAL A 904 24.20 -30.30 -12.29
CA VAL A 904 25.22 -30.14 -13.34
C VAL A 904 26.55 -29.63 -12.80
N PHE A 905 26.55 -29.04 -11.60
CA PHE A 905 27.73 -28.48 -10.95
C PHE A 905 27.56 -28.45 -9.44
N GLU A 906 28.63 -28.79 -8.72
CA GLU A 906 28.76 -28.69 -7.28
C GLU A 906 30.20 -28.27 -6.95
N SER A 907 30.36 -27.29 -6.08
CA SER A 907 31.67 -26.82 -5.61
C SER A 907 31.56 -26.25 -4.21
N THR A 908 32.64 -26.32 -3.45
CA THR A 908 32.82 -25.51 -2.24
C THR A 908 33.35 -24.12 -2.61
N PHE A 909 33.20 -23.16 -1.70
CA PHE A 909 33.83 -21.85 -1.80
C PHE A 909 34.38 -21.43 -0.43
N ASP A 910 35.41 -20.59 -0.46
CA ASP A 910 35.92 -19.84 0.67
C ASP A 910 36.13 -18.39 0.20
N THR A 911 35.38 -17.45 0.78
CA THR A 911 35.47 -16.04 0.39
C THR A 911 36.68 -15.31 0.97
N GLU A 912 37.41 -15.91 1.90
CA GLU A 912 38.74 -15.44 2.32
C GLU A 912 39.73 -15.53 1.15
N ASP A 913 39.69 -16.65 0.43
CA ASP A 913 40.55 -16.93 -0.72
C ASP A 913 40.05 -16.25 -2.00
N THR A 914 38.79 -16.48 -2.38
CA THR A 914 38.23 -15.96 -3.64
C THR A 914 36.74 -15.62 -3.53
N LYS A 915 36.37 -14.46 -4.09
CA LYS A 915 34.97 -13.99 -4.17
C LYS A 915 34.31 -14.34 -5.50
N GLU A 916 35.06 -14.97 -6.40
CA GLU A 916 34.60 -15.41 -7.72
C GLU A 916 34.76 -16.92 -7.84
N LEU A 917 33.74 -17.58 -8.39
CA LEU A 917 33.76 -18.99 -8.73
C LEU A 917 33.59 -19.15 -10.24
N ALA A 918 34.64 -19.63 -10.91
CA ALA A 918 34.60 -19.91 -12.33
C ALA A 918 33.71 -21.14 -12.62
N LEU A 919 32.75 -21.01 -13.54
CA LEU A 919 31.90 -22.13 -13.95
C LEU A 919 32.62 -23.09 -14.92
N GLY A 920 33.72 -22.64 -15.53
CA GLY A 920 34.55 -23.44 -16.41
C GLY A 920 33.81 -23.90 -17.68
N HIS A 921 33.80 -25.20 -17.94
CA HIS A 921 33.32 -25.77 -19.20
C HIS A 921 31.81 -26.07 -19.21
N ILE A 922 31.00 -25.03 -19.29
CA ILE A 922 29.53 -25.15 -19.38
C ILE A 922 29.02 -25.46 -20.81
N LYS A 923 29.89 -25.56 -21.81
CA LYS A 923 29.52 -25.83 -23.22
C LYS A 923 28.69 -27.11 -23.42
N LYS A 924 28.91 -28.12 -22.59
CA LYS A 924 28.17 -29.40 -22.62
C LYS A 924 26.85 -29.36 -21.87
N TRP A 925 26.55 -28.28 -21.16
CA TRP A 925 25.28 -28.13 -20.46
C TRP A 925 24.17 -27.83 -21.48
N ASP A 926 22.98 -28.32 -21.18
CA ASP A 926 21.82 -28.07 -22.02
C ASP A 926 21.42 -26.60 -21.92
N SER A 927 20.98 -26.01 -23.04
CA SER A 927 20.46 -24.65 -23.00
C SER A 927 19.14 -24.60 -22.23
N GLY A 928 18.84 -23.48 -21.59
CA GLY A 928 17.63 -23.27 -20.78
C GLY A 928 17.93 -22.75 -19.37
N GLN A 929 16.92 -22.81 -18.50
CA GLN A 929 16.88 -22.28 -17.15
C GLN A 929 17.56 -23.20 -16.14
N TYR A 930 18.30 -22.57 -15.21
CA TYR A 930 19.00 -23.20 -14.10
C TYR A 930 18.68 -22.50 -12.79
N ILE A 931 18.75 -23.23 -11.69
CA ILE A 931 18.74 -22.69 -10.33
C ILE A 931 20.07 -22.98 -9.65
N ILE A 932 20.59 -21.96 -8.97
CA ILE A 932 21.85 -21.96 -8.26
C ILE A 932 21.53 -21.76 -6.78
N LEU A 933 22.04 -22.64 -5.93
CA LEU A 933 21.83 -22.62 -4.49
C LEU A 933 23.17 -22.43 -3.79
N LEU A 934 23.23 -21.49 -2.86
CA LEU A 934 24.32 -21.33 -1.91
C LEU A 934 23.85 -21.76 -0.52
N GLU A 935 24.71 -22.49 0.19
CA GLU A 935 24.53 -22.82 1.61
C GLU A 935 25.84 -22.55 2.36
N SER A 936 25.75 -21.84 3.48
CA SER A 936 26.85 -21.51 4.38
C SER A 936 26.36 -21.47 5.83
N LYS A 937 27.26 -21.23 6.79
CA LYS A 937 26.93 -21.06 8.21
C LYS A 937 27.60 -19.80 8.73
N ASP A 938 26.90 -19.08 9.59
CA ASP A 938 27.48 -17.93 10.28
C ASP A 938 28.37 -18.35 11.46
N LYS A 939 29.06 -17.38 12.09
CA LYS A 939 29.94 -17.62 13.25
C LYS A 939 29.23 -18.20 14.48
N PHE A 940 27.90 -18.20 14.52
CA PHE A 940 27.08 -18.76 15.59
C PHE A 940 26.45 -20.11 15.21
N GLY A 941 26.78 -20.66 14.04
CA GLY A 941 26.28 -21.94 13.53
C GLY A 941 24.89 -21.87 12.89
N GLN A 942 24.34 -20.66 12.67
CA GLN A 942 23.07 -20.49 11.99
C GLN A 942 23.26 -20.69 10.49
N THR A 943 22.44 -21.54 9.88
CA THR A 943 22.45 -21.77 8.43
C THR A 943 22.02 -20.52 7.68
N VAL A 944 22.79 -20.14 6.66
CA VAL A 944 22.51 -19.04 5.74
C VAL A 944 22.46 -19.60 4.32
N THR A 945 21.37 -19.34 3.60
CA THR A 945 21.17 -19.81 2.23
C THR A 945 20.82 -18.67 1.30
N ASP A 946 21.19 -18.79 0.04
CA ASP A 946 20.75 -17.91 -1.02
C ASP A 946 20.43 -18.71 -2.30
N GLU A 947 19.53 -18.18 -3.13
CA GLU A 947 19.19 -18.79 -4.42
C GLU A 947 19.09 -17.76 -5.54
N THR A 948 19.60 -18.12 -6.71
CA THR A 948 19.44 -17.31 -7.93
C THR A 948 19.23 -18.20 -9.16
N ARG A 949 18.85 -17.59 -10.28
CA ARG A 949 18.53 -18.28 -11.53
C ARG A 949 19.27 -17.65 -12.70
N THR A 950 19.57 -18.46 -13.70
CA THR A 950 20.22 -18.01 -14.93
C THR A 950 19.75 -18.86 -16.12
N THR A 951 19.86 -18.31 -17.32
CA THR A 951 19.51 -18.96 -18.58
C THR A 951 20.76 -19.21 -19.40
N LEU A 952 21.05 -20.46 -19.75
CA LEU A 952 22.10 -20.78 -20.70
C LEU A 952 21.54 -20.79 -22.12
N TYR A 953 22.28 -20.23 -23.08
CA TYR A 953 21.92 -20.27 -24.50
C TYR A 953 23.16 -20.47 -25.37
N SER A 954 22.94 -20.82 -26.65
CA SER A 954 23.94 -20.77 -27.70
C SER A 954 23.30 -20.23 -28.99
N ASP A 955 24.04 -19.40 -29.72
CA ASP A 955 23.62 -18.93 -31.06
C ASP A 955 23.50 -20.09 -32.05
N THR A 956 24.22 -21.19 -31.81
CA THR A 956 24.14 -22.42 -32.60
C THR A 956 22.95 -23.32 -32.25
N ASP A 957 22.18 -23.00 -31.20
CA ASP A 957 21.00 -23.80 -30.86
C ASP A 957 19.96 -23.68 -31.98
N LYS A 958 19.44 -24.83 -32.45
CA LYS A 958 18.51 -24.88 -33.58
C LYS A 958 17.16 -24.22 -33.29
N THR A 959 16.75 -24.20 -32.02
CA THR A 959 15.47 -23.68 -31.55
C THR A 959 15.65 -23.03 -30.17
N LEU A 960 14.60 -22.37 -29.69
CA LEU A 960 14.59 -21.80 -28.35
C LEU A 960 14.51 -22.92 -27.29
N ALA A 961 15.32 -22.81 -26.24
CA ALA A 961 15.37 -23.83 -25.19
C ALA A 961 14.07 -23.86 -24.36
N ASP A 962 13.90 -24.93 -23.58
CA ASP A 962 12.81 -25.08 -22.60
C ASP A 962 11.39 -24.91 -23.16
N ASN A 963 11.19 -25.18 -24.46
CA ASN A 963 9.92 -25.03 -25.16
C ASN A 963 9.30 -23.63 -24.99
N GLN A 964 10.14 -22.61 -24.92
CA GLN A 964 9.69 -21.23 -24.80
C GLN A 964 9.01 -20.74 -26.08
N LEU A 965 7.98 -19.90 -25.90
CA LEU A 965 7.12 -19.46 -26.99
C LEU A 965 7.83 -18.58 -28.00
N PHE A 966 8.50 -17.51 -27.58
CA PHE A 966 9.10 -16.57 -28.52
C PHE A 966 10.24 -15.78 -27.87
N SER A 967 11.27 -15.49 -28.64
CA SER A 967 12.37 -14.61 -28.28
C SER A 967 12.83 -13.83 -29.51
N ILE A 968 13.21 -12.57 -29.28
CA ILE A 968 13.83 -11.69 -30.26
C ILE A 968 15.08 -11.07 -29.64
N SER A 969 16.18 -11.04 -30.39
CA SER A 969 17.47 -10.53 -29.90
C SER A 969 18.33 -10.00 -31.05
N THR A 970 19.32 -9.20 -30.70
CA THR A 970 20.33 -8.66 -31.61
C THR A 970 21.73 -9.11 -31.19
N ASN A 971 22.67 -9.18 -32.13
CA ASN A 971 24.06 -9.57 -31.85
C ASN A 971 24.88 -8.54 -31.04
N LYS A 972 24.44 -7.28 -31.02
CA LYS A 972 25.07 -6.18 -30.28
C LYS A 972 24.00 -5.24 -29.73
N THR A 973 24.40 -4.39 -28.79
CA THR A 973 23.57 -3.30 -28.25
C THR A 973 23.81 -1.95 -28.94
N GLN A 974 24.93 -1.79 -29.65
CA GLN A 974 25.31 -0.58 -30.37
C GLN A 974 25.97 -0.94 -31.70
N TYR A 975 25.74 -0.10 -32.71
CA TYR A 975 26.18 -0.35 -34.08
C TYR A 975 26.86 0.87 -34.70
N ALA A 976 27.93 0.65 -35.46
CA ALA A 976 28.54 1.69 -36.28
C ALA A 976 27.90 1.71 -37.68
N ALA A 977 27.96 2.85 -38.38
CA ALA A 977 27.58 2.90 -39.79
C ALA A 977 28.44 1.91 -40.61
N GLY A 978 27.79 1.06 -41.39
CA GLY A 978 28.37 -0.07 -42.10
C GLY A 978 28.24 -1.43 -41.38
N ASP A 979 27.86 -1.44 -40.10
CA ASP A 979 27.58 -2.69 -39.39
C ASP A 979 26.27 -3.34 -39.89
N LEU A 980 26.18 -4.65 -39.69
CA LEU A 980 24.95 -5.42 -39.86
C LEU A 980 24.35 -5.75 -38.48
N VAL A 981 23.11 -5.34 -38.28
CA VAL A 981 22.27 -5.85 -37.19
C VAL A 981 21.82 -7.24 -37.56
N ALA A 982 22.30 -8.24 -36.83
CA ALA A 982 21.80 -9.61 -36.93
C ALA A 982 20.64 -9.77 -35.94
N LEU A 983 19.42 -9.62 -36.44
CA LEU A 983 18.19 -9.76 -35.67
C LEU A 983 17.72 -11.21 -35.68
N THR A 984 17.88 -11.92 -34.57
CA THR A 984 17.47 -13.31 -34.43
C THR A 984 16.10 -13.43 -33.79
N LEU A 985 15.18 -14.09 -34.51
CA LEU A 985 13.84 -14.49 -34.09
C LEU A 985 13.85 -15.98 -33.80
N ALA A 986 13.39 -16.38 -32.62
CA ALA A 986 13.44 -17.77 -32.18
C ALA A 986 12.12 -18.17 -31.52
N SER A 987 11.64 -19.38 -31.84
CA SER A 987 10.46 -19.96 -31.22
C SER A 987 10.57 -21.48 -31.19
N ALA A 988 10.18 -22.09 -30.07
CA ALA A 988 9.97 -23.54 -30.03
C ALA A 988 8.58 -23.95 -30.58
N ALA A 989 7.71 -22.98 -30.87
CA ALA A 989 6.37 -23.25 -31.40
C ALA A 989 6.42 -23.66 -32.86
N GLU A 990 5.48 -24.53 -33.23
CA GLU A 990 5.21 -24.84 -34.63
C GLU A 990 4.19 -23.85 -35.20
N ASN A 991 4.35 -23.49 -36.47
CA ASN A 991 3.43 -22.62 -37.22
C ASN A 991 3.13 -21.28 -36.54
N ILE A 992 4.18 -20.50 -36.24
CA ILE A 992 4.06 -19.13 -35.73
C ILE A 992 4.68 -18.15 -36.73
N THR A 993 4.00 -17.03 -36.95
CA THR A 993 4.41 -16.03 -37.92
C THR A 993 4.62 -14.71 -37.22
N VAL A 994 5.78 -14.12 -37.49
CA VAL A 994 6.21 -12.87 -36.90
C VAL A 994 6.31 -11.83 -38.01
N THR A 995 5.57 -10.73 -37.89
CA THR A 995 5.80 -9.57 -38.75
C THR A 995 6.88 -8.71 -38.12
N VAL A 996 7.87 -8.27 -38.90
CA VAL A 996 8.93 -7.36 -38.47
C VAL A 996 8.97 -6.15 -39.39
N SER A 997 8.82 -4.95 -38.85
CA SER A 997 8.89 -3.69 -39.60
C SER A 997 10.07 -2.85 -39.16
N ILE A 998 10.87 -2.37 -40.11
CA ILE A 998 12.04 -1.52 -39.87
C ILE A 998 11.61 -0.07 -40.10
N GLU A 999 11.59 0.72 -39.03
CA GLU A 999 11.28 2.15 -39.06
C GLU A 999 12.57 2.96 -38.96
N LYS A 1000 12.89 3.71 -40.02
CA LYS A 1000 14.01 4.65 -40.08
C LYS A 1000 13.47 6.02 -40.43
N HIS A 1001 13.93 7.05 -39.73
CA HIS A 1001 13.46 8.43 -39.95
C HIS A 1001 11.93 8.58 -39.88
N GLN A 1002 11.26 7.80 -39.01
CA GLN A 1002 9.81 7.76 -38.83
C GLN A 1002 9.01 7.17 -40.01
N ASP A 1003 9.70 6.56 -40.98
CA ASP A 1003 9.08 5.84 -42.08
C ASP A 1003 9.40 4.34 -42.00
N ILE A 1004 8.40 3.52 -42.30
CA ILE A 1004 8.61 2.07 -42.45
C ILE A 1004 9.27 1.82 -43.82
N ILE A 1005 10.55 1.48 -43.78
CA ILE A 1005 11.34 1.23 -45.01
C ILE A 1005 11.11 -0.19 -45.52
N ASN A 1006 11.01 -1.16 -44.60
CA ASN A 1006 10.81 -2.57 -44.94
C ASN A 1006 9.91 -3.27 -43.93
N THR A 1007 9.09 -4.21 -44.41
CA THR A 1007 8.34 -5.16 -43.59
C THR A 1007 8.62 -6.60 -44.03
N TYR A 1008 8.98 -7.46 -43.08
CA TYR A 1008 9.25 -8.88 -43.27
C TYR A 1008 8.18 -9.70 -42.57
N VAL A 1009 7.72 -10.76 -43.23
CA VAL A 1009 6.86 -11.78 -42.62
C VAL A 1009 7.70 -13.04 -42.46
N VAL A 1010 7.94 -13.45 -41.21
CA VAL A 1010 8.87 -14.50 -40.86
C VAL A 1010 8.13 -15.66 -40.21
N ASP A 1011 8.02 -16.77 -40.95
CA ASP A 1011 7.47 -18.00 -40.40
C ASP A 1011 8.52 -18.73 -39.56
N LEU A 1012 8.19 -19.09 -38.34
CA LEU A 1012 8.98 -19.95 -37.46
C LEU A 1012 8.24 -21.27 -37.25
N ASN A 1013 9.01 -22.35 -37.23
CA ASN A 1013 8.51 -23.69 -37.05
C ASN A 1013 9.52 -24.51 -36.24
N ASN A 1014 9.49 -24.29 -34.92
CA ASN A 1014 10.45 -24.84 -33.95
C ASN A 1014 11.90 -24.60 -34.38
N ASN A 1015 12.23 -23.34 -34.68
CA ASN A 1015 13.50 -22.95 -35.24
C ASN A 1015 13.90 -21.52 -34.85
N LYS A 1016 15.08 -21.11 -35.34
CA LYS A 1016 15.55 -19.73 -35.33
C LYS A 1016 15.74 -19.23 -36.76
N LYS A 1017 15.46 -17.96 -37.00
CA LYS A 1017 15.78 -17.24 -38.24
C LYS A 1017 16.44 -15.91 -37.89
N THR A 1018 17.45 -15.54 -38.66
CA THR A 1018 18.16 -14.26 -38.50
C THR A 1018 17.91 -13.40 -39.73
N LEU A 1019 17.53 -12.14 -39.50
CA LEU A 1019 17.48 -11.10 -40.52
C LEU A 1019 18.73 -10.22 -40.37
N GLU A 1020 19.36 -9.87 -41.48
CA GLU A 1020 20.48 -8.94 -41.50
C GLU A 1020 20.00 -7.57 -41.98
N ILE A 1021 20.23 -6.54 -41.18
CA ILE A 1021 19.80 -5.18 -41.45
C ILE A 1021 21.02 -4.27 -41.47
N LEU A 1022 21.26 -3.63 -42.61
CA LEU A 1022 22.38 -2.69 -42.78
C LEU A 1022 22.12 -1.38 -42.06
N VAL A 1023 23.12 -0.94 -41.29
CA VAL A 1023 23.17 0.38 -40.68
C VAL A 1023 23.87 1.33 -41.64
N ASN A 1024 23.12 2.28 -42.22
CA ASN A 1024 23.64 3.28 -43.13
C ASN A 1024 24.17 4.50 -42.37
N LYS A 1025 24.83 5.43 -43.07
CA LYS A 1025 25.34 6.67 -42.45
C LYS A 1025 24.20 7.61 -42.02
N GLU A 1026 23.07 7.53 -42.70
CA GLU A 1026 21.86 8.31 -42.41
C GLU A 1026 21.22 7.85 -41.09
N ASP A 1027 21.42 6.58 -40.69
CA ASP A 1027 20.85 6.01 -39.45
C ASP A 1027 21.56 6.48 -38.17
N ILE A 1028 22.51 7.43 -38.25
CA ILE A 1028 23.17 8.01 -37.08
C ILE A 1028 22.14 8.72 -36.20
N GLY A 1029 22.00 8.25 -34.96
CA GLY A 1029 20.91 8.63 -34.05
C GLY A 1029 19.95 7.48 -33.73
N GLY A 1030 20.07 6.36 -34.45
CA GLY A 1030 19.36 5.12 -34.19
C GLY A 1030 18.09 4.96 -35.02
N PHE A 1031 17.53 3.74 -34.99
CA PHE A 1031 16.28 3.39 -35.67
C PHE A 1031 15.51 2.31 -34.90
N ALA A 1032 14.25 2.09 -35.24
CA ALA A 1032 13.38 1.14 -34.54
C ALA A 1032 13.08 -0.10 -35.39
N ILE A 1033 12.99 -1.25 -34.72
CA ILE A 1033 12.52 -2.50 -35.30
C ILE A 1033 11.27 -2.91 -34.54
N HIS A 1034 10.11 -2.80 -35.18
CA HIS A 1034 8.84 -3.28 -34.63
C HIS A 1034 8.65 -4.75 -34.96
N TYR A 1035 8.00 -5.49 -34.07
CA TYR A 1035 7.58 -6.86 -34.35
C TYR A 1035 6.19 -7.14 -33.79
N SER A 1036 5.53 -8.14 -34.36
CA SER A 1036 4.21 -8.59 -33.93
C SER A 1036 4.05 -10.08 -34.18
N TYR A 1037 3.35 -10.80 -33.28
CA TYR A 1037 3.04 -12.22 -33.46
C TYR A 1037 1.77 -12.59 -32.68
N ALA A 1038 1.19 -13.75 -33.02
CA ALA A 1038 0.12 -14.38 -32.24
C ALA A 1038 0.33 -15.88 -32.11
N PHE A 1039 -0.13 -16.45 -31.00
CA PHE A 1039 -0.09 -17.86 -30.70
C PHE A 1039 -1.30 -18.26 -29.85
N TYR A 1040 -2.22 -19.02 -30.44
CA TYR A 1040 -3.43 -19.56 -29.81
C TYR A 1040 -4.17 -18.56 -28.89
N ASN A 1041 -4.67 -17.47 -29.47
CA ASN A 1041 -5.44 -16.41 -28.78
C ASN A 1041 -4.61 -15.47 -27.88
N SER A 1042 -3.30 -15.66 -27.78
CA SER A 1042 -2.38 -14.68 -27.20
C SER A 1042 -1.65 -13.96 -28.33
N PHE A 1043 -1.54 -12.64 -28.28
CA PHE A 1043 -0.81 -11.86 -29.28
C PHE A 1043 -0.07 -10.72 -28.62
N SER A 1044 1.06 -10.34 -29.22
CA SER A 1044 1.95 -9.33 -28.69
C SER A 1044 2.61 -8.56 -29.82
N GLY A 1045 2.79 -7.26 -29.61
CA GLY A 1045 3.62 -6.39 -30.43
C GLY A 1045 4.66 -5.71 -29.56
N GLY A 1046 5.84 -5.45 -30.13
CA GLY A 1046 6.94 -4.80 -29.43
C GLY A 1046 7.85 -4.03 -30.38
N SER A 1047 8.82 -3.32 -29.82
CA SER A 1047 9.80 -2.54 -30.58
C SER A 1047 11.18 -2.67 -29.94
N LEU A 1048 12.22 -2.87 -30.76
CA LEU A 1048 13.61 -2.80 -30.37
C LEU A 1048 14.21 -1.48 -30.89
N GLN A 1049 14.95 -0.79 -30.04
CA GLN A 1049 15.69 0.42 -30.43
C GLN A 1049 17.12 0.03 -30.76
N ILE A 1050 17.57 0.39 -31.97
CA ILE A 1050 18.95 0.20 -32.41
C ILE A 1050 19.68 1.53 -32.22
N GLN A 1051 20.79 1.48 -31.46
CA GLN A 1051 21.63 2.63 -31.13
C GLN A 1051 22.87 2.73 -32.01
#